data_AF-A0A9W4WPM6-F1
#
_entry.id   AF-A0A9W4WPM6-F1
#
_cell.length_a   1.000
_cell.length_b   1.000
_cell.length_c   1.000
_cell.angle_alpha   90.00
_cell.angle_beta   90.00
_cell.angle_gamma   90.00
#
_symmetry.space_group_name_H-M   'P 1'
#
loop_
_entity.id
_entity.type
_entity.pdbx_description
1 polymer ?
#
loop_
_entity_poly.entity_id
_entity_poly.type
_entity_poly.pdbx_seq_one_letter_code
_entity_poly.pdbx_strand_id
1 'polypeptide(L)'
;MFDKMKSPGTPRRSKGREFKPREPYTLRLRKILEEYPDGSQVLREILQNSDDAKSTEQVFILDHNTYPSNSVFEPDLENNYQRTDLKLDRYQGPALLSRNNTIFEERDFQSLLKLANSEKRDQFDKIGVMGVGFNSIYHITDSPSFITDDKYVILDPHEWYFEGGVQFDFVKENLAKEYPHQFAPFRIPCDKPFKGTLFRYPLRTTEDSIDSDISKKIYKPENILELFQKFYENESINCLLFLKYIECISFFELKVGTTKLEKLYTIRLENATQIRDQRQLIVKKIVSMMDSLKSKNLKGNQLHTTYVASFSQQKGDSGENREESSWLILNYLDDIYEVEAHFQEKFNKDIGEYKFIPNVGLAIPLNKLNIMGRLFCFLPLPVSTPFQVSVNGYFATKVNDVLKIILETEWIPTVDASEKKIFSKRQNCYSQKDKYLVCLVTPLLEYKIKNKRFLKYLKWDTYPEVKTVLKQLELCCVSVSNKQPPEHLEMICNAIYKYINDALRANDETSKIEVDFMKKCLKNQPWILCRNTFHPTDKVIFSLPFDFQNNNSSIVELPEGYKNDFGYLFKAMGVRNEIEIKDLITIVSNMVKGNLDRNLSTDEIKKNADDAKATRFSIIIDERSKFQHNASNKSLFTEEMEDWQGPAIWIYNDATFTDKDFRSLIKLGVGGKGDDESKIGRFGLGFNCAFHLTDIPSLVSGKYIVFIDPSAKYLPAQGSPPRKCGGMKCNFIEKEFKKNFPEQCLPYEVMGCNFTEEFKGTLFRLPIRTSKLAEQSEISNQPVDIKKIFQLLSEVQSNKEMLFLRHIESCSLYRIEEQQESLQMIWQAQINHMLDTVNTERNRNIRKNVNITDNAQIYQFGIEIDKIHNRRVSEIWLLCTGGLRINSDKLVKFSKDKRLKVNK
;
A
#
# COMPACT_ATOMS: atom_id res chain seq x y z
N MET A 1 19.52 88.79 60.05
CA MET A 1 20.77 88.28 60.63
C MET A 1 20.49 86.87 61.12
N PHE A 2 20.76 85.85 60.30
CA PHE A 2 21.13 84.50 60.77
C PHE A 2 21.76 83.78 59.58
N ASP A 3 23.08 83.91 59.54
CA ASP A 3 23.97 83.00 58.83
C ASP A 3 23.80 81.58 59.39
N LYS A 4 23.68 80.60 58.48
CA LYS A 4 24.17 79.25 58.73
C LYS A 4 24.98 78.79 57.53
N MET A 5 26.26 78.55 57.79
CA MET A 5 27.23 77.99 56.87
C MET A 5 26.86 76.57 56.40
N LYS A 6 26.87 76.43 55.07
CA LYS A 6 27.43 75.38 54.20
C LYS A 6 27.19 73.90 54.53
N SER A 7 26.51 73.23 53.59
CA SER A 7 26.83 71.87 53.12
C SER A 7 27.58 71.94 51.77
N PRO A 8 28.36 70.90 51.38
CA PRO A 8 29.32 70.97 50.30
C PRO A 8 28.72 70.68 48.91
N GLY A 9 29.29 71.37 47.92
CA GLY A 9 29.11 71.30 46.46
C GLY A 9 28.29 70.15 45.86
N THR A 10 27.16 70.50 45.24
CA THR A 10 26.69 69.80 44.04
C THR A 10 27.51 70.27 42.83
N PRO A 11 28.12 69.37 42.06
CA PRO A 11 28.85 69.74 40.85
C PRO A 11 27.89 70.35 39.83
N ARG A 12 28.34 71.40 39.11
CA ARG A 12 27.67 71.88 37.89
C ARG A 12 27.56 70.67 36.94
N ARG A 13 26.36 70.08 36.80
CA ARG A 13 26.11 69.09 35.76
C ARG A 13 26.34 69.78 34.41
N SER A 14 27.38 69.35 33.69
CA SER A 14 27.48 69.62 32.27
C SER A 14 26.21 69.09 31.59
N LYS A 15 25.54 69.91 30.77
CA LYS A 15 24.45 69.45 29.92
C LYS A 15 25.03 68.51 28.86
N GLY A 16 25.04 67.21 29.13
CA GLY A 16 25.25 66.20 28.09
C GLY A 16 24.08 66.25 27.10
N ARG A 17 24.37 66.11 25.80
CA ARG A 17 23.33 65.83 24.80
C ARG A 17 22.90 64.37 24.98
N GLU A 18 21.60 64.09 24.89
CA GLU A 18 21.13 62.71 24.86
C GLU A 18 21.78 61.97 23.68
N PHE A 19 22.35 60.79 23.94
CA PHE A 19 22.88 59.88 22.92
C PHE A 19 21.99 58.64 22.90
N LYS A 20 21.01 58.64 21.99
CA LYS A 20 20.12 57.51 21.70
C LYS A 20 20.37 57.07 20.26
N PRO A 21 21.19 56.03 20.00
CA PRO A 21 21.34 55.51 18.65
C PRO A 21 19.98 54.99 18.15
N ARG A 22 19.44 55.59 17.07
CA ARG A 22 18.20 55.19 16.37
C ARG A 22 18.60 54.66 14.99
N GLU A 23 18.05 53.51 14.59
CA GLU A 23 18.18 53.02 13.20
C GLU A 23 17.31 53.90 12.28
N PRO A 24 17.84 54.43 11.17
CA PRO A 24 17.05 55.18 10.19
C PRO A 24 15.87 54.35 9.66
N TYR A 25 14.69 54.95 9.57
CA TYR A 25 13.49 54.24 9.11
C TYR A 25 13.65 53.72 7.67
N THR A 26 14.35 54.46 6.82
CA THR A 26 14.70 54.08 5.44
C THR A 26 15.46 52.76 5.37
N LEU A 27 16.41 52.50 6.28
CA LEU A 27 17.18 51.25 6.32
C LEU A 27 16.27 50.06 6.65
N ARG A 28 15.32 50.25 7.57
CA ARG A 28 14.33 49.22 7.92
C ARG A 28 13.40 48.93 6.75
N LEU A 29 12.90 49.97 6.07
CA LEU A 29 12.09 49.80 4.86
C LEU A 29 12.84 49.05 3.78
N ARG A 30 14.11 49.38 3.52
CA ARG A 30 14.96 48.65 2.56
C ARG A 30 15.03 47.16 2.87
N LYS A 31 15.28 46.77 4.13
CA LYS A 31 15.29 45.36 4.55
C LYS A 31 13.94 44.67 4.33
N ILE A 32 12.83 45.37 4.62
CA ILE A 32 11.48 44.85 4.34
C ILE A 32 11.29 44.62 2.84
N LEU A 33 11.71 45.55 1.99
CA LEU A 33 11.60 45.40 0.53
C LEU A 33 12.48 44.27 -0.02
N GLU A 34 13.58 43.92 0.64
CA GLU A 34 14.40 42.75 0.31
C GLU A 34 13.69 41.42 0.64
N GLU A 35 12.91 41.39 1.72
CA GLU A 35 12.12 40.21 2.14
C GLU A 35 10.80 40.06 1.38
N TYR A 36 10.22 41.17 0.91
CA TYR A 36 8.94 41.21 0.20
C TYR A 36 9.18 41.47 -1.30
N PRO A 37 9.11 40.44 -2.16
CA PRO A 37 9.44 40.59 -3.56
C PRO A 37 8.50 41.56 -4.27
N ASP A 38 9.08 42.35 -5.14
CA ASP A 38 8.39 43.32 -5.97
C ASP A 38 7.45 42.66 -7.00
N GLY A 39 6.42 43.37 -7.46
CA GLY A 39 5.46 42.89 -8.45
C GLY A 39 4.00 43.09 -8.04
N SER A 40 3.13 42.14 -8.40
CA SER A 40 1.70 42.18 -8.09
C SER A 40 1.38 42.15 -6.59
N GLN A 41 2.38 41.85 -5.73
CA GLN A 41 2.24 41.91 -4.27
C GLN A 41 1.80 43.30 -3.80
N VAL A 42 2.30 44.39 -4.41
CA VAL A 42 1.92 45.75 -4.02
C VAL A 42 0.41 45.97 -4.14
N LEU A 43 -0.18 45.51 -5.25
CA LEU A 43 -1.63 45.60 -5.47
C LEU A 43 -2.42 44.69 -4.53
N ARG A 44 -1.89 43.50 -4.21
CA ARG A 44 -2.46 42.57 -3.23
C ARG A 44 -2.52 43.21 -1.83
N GLU A 45 -1.45 43.85 -1.39
CA GLU A 45 -1.40 44.52 -0.07
C GLU A 45 -2.36 45.71 0.00
N ILE A 46 -2.43 46.55 -1.04
CA ILE A 46 -3.41 47.64 -1.10
C ILE A 46 -4.84 47.10 -1.02
N LEU A 47 -5.12 46.02 -1.77
CA LEU A 47 -6.44 45.37 -1.77
C LEU A 47 -6.79 44.80 -0.38
N GLN A 48 -5.83 44.16 0.30
CA GLN A 48 -6.01 43.64 1.65
C GLN A 48 -6.30 44.76 2.66
N ASN A 49 -5.55 45.88 2.58
CA ASN A 49 -5.79 47.04 3.44
C ASN A 49 -7.21 47.60 3.26
N SER A 50 -7.72 47.63 2.02
CA SER A 50 -9.08 48.07 1.75
C SER A 50 -10.14 47.09 2.24
N ASP A 51 -9.91 45.77 2.15
CA ASP A 51 -10.82 44.77 2.74
C ASP A 51 -10.84 44.86 4.28
N ASP A 52 -9.68 45.06 4.91
CA ASP A 52 -9.53 45.24 6.36
C ASP A 52 -10.18 46.54 6.86
N ALA A 53 -10.16 47.58 6.03
CA ALA A 53 -10.91 48.82 6.25
C ALA A 53 -12.42 48.64 6.02
N LYS A 54 -12.88 47.47 5.58
CA LYS A 54 -14.28 47.13 5.28
C LYS A 54 -14.84 47.85 4.06
N SER A 55 -13.96 48.22 3.12
CA SER A 55 -14.36 48.79 1.83
C SER A 55 -15.07 47.75 0.97
N THR A 56 -16.06 48.19 0.20
CA THR A 56 -16.72 47.33 -0.80
C THR A 56 -16.11 47.47 -2.19
N GLU A 57 -15.31 48.51 -2.42
CA GLU A 57 -14.66 48.76 -3.71
C GLU A 57 -13.18 49.10 -3.56
N GLN A 58 -12.39 48.68 -4.54
CA GLN A 58 -11.01 49.13 -4.72
C GLN A 58 -10.82 49.57 -6.18
N VAL A 59 -10.45 50.83 -6.36
CA VAL A 59 -10.15 51.42 -7.67
C VAL A 59 -8.65 51.71 -7.74
N PHE A 60 -8.00 51.22 -8.79
CA PHE A 60 -6.62 51.57 -9.13
C PHE A 60 -6.63 52.44 -10.37
N ILE A 61 -5.87 53.54 -10.35
CA ILE A 61 -5.77 54.47 -11.48
C ILE A 61 -4.30 54.72 -11.74
N LEU A 62 -3.84 54.48 -12.97
CA LEU A 62 -2.54 54.96 -13.41
C LEU A 62 -2.70 56.34 -14.03
N ASP A 63 -2.08 57.34 -13.42
CA ASP A 63 -2.04 58.70 -13.92
C ASP A 63 -0.70 58.99 -14.61
N HIS A 64 -0.73 59.24 -15.92
CA HIS A 64 0.46 59.58 -16.72
C HIS A 64 0.84 61.05 -16.67
N ASN A 65 0.05 61.90 -16.01
CA ASN A 65 0.23 63.35 -16.06
C ASN A 65 1.32 63.84 -15.12
N THR A 66 2.02 64.89 -15.56
CA THR A 66 2.86 65.73 -14.71
C THR A 66 2.13 67.05 -14.46
N TYR A 67 2.08 67.47 -13.20
CA TYR A 67 1.36 68.65 -12.77
C TYR A 67 2.30 69.84 -12.57
N PRO A 68 1.80 71.08 -12.67
CA PRO A 68 2.57 72.26 -12.28
C PRO A 68 3.07 72.16 -10.84
N SER A 69 4.14 72.88 -10.51
CA SER A 69 4.81 72.79 -9.21
C SER A 69 5.13 74.13 -8.56
N ASN A 70 4.67 75.25 -9.12
CA ASN A 70 4.90 76.59 -8.59
C ASN A 70 4.04 76.97 -7.38
N SER A 71 3.14 76.08 -6.92
CA SER A 71 2.24 76.31 -5.78
C SER A 71 2.03 75.01 -5.00
N VAL A 72 3.15 74.49 -4.49
CA VAL A 72 3.26 73.28 -3.65
C VAL A 72 3.80 73.67 -2.28
N PHE A 73 3.67 72.80 -1.26
CA PHE A 73 4.20 73.13 0.07
C PHE A 73 5.72 73.33 0.04
N GLU A 74 6.20 74.23 0.89
CA GLU A 74 7.61 74.44 1.15
C GLU A 74 8.04 73.63 2.40
N PRO A 75 9.30 73.19 2.50
CA PRO A 75 9.79 72.43 3.66
C PRO A 75 9.74 73.26 4.95
N ASP A 76 9.53 72.60 6.08
CA ASP A 76 9.69 73.22 7.39
C ASP A 76 11.19 73.36 7.73
N LEU A 77 11.72 74.57 7.58
CA LEU A 77 13.15 74.87 7.74
C LEU A 77 13.59 75.05 9.21
N GLU A 78 12.68 74.98 10.20
CA GLU A 78 13.03 75.26 11.60
C GLU A 78 13.91 74.16 12.24
N ASN A 79 13.94 72.94 11.68
CA ASN A 79 14.66 71.79 12.24
C ASN A 79 15.78 71.24 11.32
N ASN A 80 16.90 71.97 11.19
CA ASN A 80 18.24 71.44 10.82
C ASN A 80 18.36 70.44 9.64
N TYR A 81 17.81 70.74 8.46
CA TYR A 81 18.13 69.97 7.25
C TYR A 81 19.21 70.66 6.39
N GLN A 82 20.32 69.97 6.13
CA GLN A 82 21.46 70.44 5.32
C GLN A 82 21.15 70.59 3.81
N ARG A 83 19.91 70.33 3.38
CA ARG A 83 19.49 70.41 1.97
C ARG A 83 18.53 71.59 1.81
N THR A 84 19.05 72.73 1.34
CA THR A 84 18.30 73.99 1.16
C THR A 84 17.45 74.05 -0.12
N ASP A 85 17.51 73.01 -0.96
CA ASP A 85 17.03 73.07 -2.35
C ASP A 85 15.87 72.09 -2.63
N LEU A 86 15.29 71.47 -1.60
CA LEU A 86 14.25 70.46 -1.77
C LEU A 86 12.86 71.10 -1.83
N LYS A 87 12.12 70.90 -2.93
CA LYS A 87 10.67 71.17 -3.03
C LYS A 87 9.92 69.85 -3.23
N LEU A 88 8.62 69.81 -2.88
CA LEU A 88 7.76 68.64 -3.16
C LEU A 88 7.43 68.48 -4.65
N ASP A 89 7.98 69.35 -5.51
CA ASP A 89 7.77 69.37 -6.95
C ASP A 89 8.18 68.06 -7.63
N ARG A 90 9.20 67.37 -7.12
CA ARG A 90 9.63 66.05 -7.62
C ARG A 90 8.53 64.98 -7.57
N TYR A 91 7.52 65.15 -6.72
CA TYR A 91 6.38 64.22 -6.59
C TYR A 91 5.16 64.58 -7.45
N GLN A 92 5.26 65.60 -8.30
CA GLN A 92 4.19 66.06 -9.19
C GLN A 92 4.09 65.29 -10.52
N GLY A 93 4.92 64.26 -10.72
CA GLY A 93 4.93 63.43 -11.92
C GLY A 93 3.84 62.34 -11.97
N PRO A 94 3.99 61.36 -12.90
CA PRO A 94 3.12 60.20 -12.99
C PRO A 94 3.00 59.44 -11.67
N ALA A 95 1.82 58.88 -11.40
CA ALA A 95 1.54 58.22 -10.13
C ALA A 95 0.57 57.04 -10.29
N LEU A 96 0.71 56.05 -9.40
CA LEU A 96 -0.40 55.14 -9.11
C LEU A 96 -1.31 55.81 -8.07
N LEU A 97 -2.62 55.80 -8.31
CA LEU A 97 -3.63 56.17 -7.34
C LEU A 97 -4.39 54.92 -6.90
N SER A 98 -4.73 54.84 -5.62
CA SER A 98 -5.64 53.80 -5.11
C SER A 98 -6.77 54.46 -4.32
N ARG A 99 -8.01 54.09 -4.63
CA ARG A 99 -9.20 54.64 -4.00
C ARG A 99 -10.09 53.54 -3.45
N ASN A 100 -10.57 53.73 -2.24
CA ASN A 100 -11.57 52.88 -1.60
C ASN A 100 -12.69 53.76 -1.00
N ASN A 101 -13.82 53.15 -0.64
CA ASN A 101 -15.01 53.89 -0.18
C ASN A 101 -15.16 53.96 1.35
N THR A 102 -14.09 53.69 2.09
CA THR A 102 -14.07 53.78 3.56
C THR A 102 -13.19 54.94 4.00
N ILE A 103 -13.50 55.55 5.15
CA ILE A 103 -12.71 56.62 5.77
C ILE A 103 -11.77 55.99 6.80
N PHE A 104 -10.54 56.51 6.94
CA PHE A 104 -9.63 56.08 8.01
C PHE A 104 -10.15 56.53 9.38
N GLU A 105 -10.17 55.60 10.33
CA GLU A 105 -10.46 55.93 11.73
C GLU A 105 -9.17 56.36 12.46
N GLU A 106 -9.31 57.05 13.59
CA GLU A 106 -8.17 57.48 14.43
C GLU A 106 -7.20 56.32 14.74
N ARG A 107 -7.74 55.11 14.97
CA ARG A 107 -6.93 53.92 15.24
C ARG A 107 -6.10 53.46 14.03
N ASP A 108 -6.55 53.73 12.81
CA ASP A 108 -5.80 53.44 11.59
C ASP A 108 -4.61 54.39 11.46
N PHE A 109 -4.75 55.66 11.84
CA PHE A 109 -3.64 56.62 11.95
C PHE A 109 -2.64 56.19 13.03
N GLN A 110 -3.11 55.81 14.23
CA GLN A 110 -2.23 55.30 15.29
C GLN A 110 -1.46 54.04 14.84
N SER A 111 -2.11 53.20 14.02
CA SER A 111 -1.50 52.01 13.43
C SER A 111 -0.43 52.36 12.39
N LEU A 112 -0.62 53.44 11.64
CA LEU A 112 0.31 53.94 10.63
C LEU A 112 1.51 54.65 11.28
N LEU A 113 1.33 55.34 12.41
CA LEU A 113 2.43 55.93 13.19
C LEU A 113 3.27 54.86 13.92
N LYS A 114 2.65 53.75 14.32
CA LYS A 114 3.31 52.62 15.01
C LYS A 114 3.83 51.53 14.05
N LEU A 115 4.10 51.85 12.78
CA LEU A 115 4.64 50.90 11.79
C LEU A 115 5.94 50.19 12.24
N ALA A 116 6.66 50.77 13.22
CA ALA A 116 7.86 50.19 13.81
C ALA A 116 7.62 49.23 15.00
N ASN A 117 6.53 49.40 15.77
CA ASN A 117 6.22 48.63 16.99
C ASN A 117 4.77 48.15 16.96
N SER A 118 4.54 46.90 16.51
CA SER A 118 3.21 46.35 16.31
C SER A 118 2.54 45.92 17.64
N GLU A 119 1.74 46.79 18.23
CA GLU A 119 0.79 46.44 19.30
C GLU A 119 -0.63 46.18 18.77
N LYS A 120 -0.79 45.67 17.54
CA LYS A 120 -2.12 45.33 17.00
C LYS A 120 -2.71 44.04 17.62
N ARG A 121 -2.47 43.71 18.89
CA ARG A 121 -2.82 42.42 19.50
C ARG A 121 -4.32 42.13 19.60
N ASP A 122 -5.16 43.16 19.52
CA ASP A 122 -6.61 43.05 19.80
C ASP A 122 -7.51 43.09 18.56
N GLN A 123 -6.97 43.23 17.35
CA GLN A 123 -7.75 43.25 16.09
C GLN A 123 -7.62 41.90 15.38
N PHE A 124 -8.56 40.99 15.66
CA PHE A 124 -8.58 39.63 15.15
C PHE A 124 -9.30 39.49 13.79
N ASP A 125 -10.07 40.51 13.40
CA ASP A 125 -10.73 40.60 12.10
C ASP A 125 -9.85 41.19 10.99
N LYS A 126 -8.72 41.83 11.35
CA LYS A 126 -7.74 42.41 10.41
C LYS A 126 -6.55 41.48 10.17
N ILE A 127 -6.02 41.50 8.96
CA ILE A 127 -5.01 40.55 8.48
C ILE A 127 -3.62 41.17 8.59
N GLY A 128 -2.65 40.37 9.03
CA GLY A 128 -1.26 40.79 9.24
C GLY A 128 -0.88 40.90 10.72
N VAL A 129 0.03 40.02 11.15
CA VAL A 129 0.60 40.02 12.50
C VAL A 129 1.50 41.25 12.73
N MET A 130 1.94 41.95 11.67
CA MET A 130 2.98 42.98 11.79
C MET A 130 2.76 44.31 11.04
N GLY A 131 1.67 44.53 10.28
CA GLY A 131 1.49 45.81 9.57
C GLY A 131 2.59 46.15 8.53
N VAL A 132 3.46 45.19 8.22
CA VAL A 132 4.61 45.32 7.31
C VAL A 132 4.17 45.40 5.84
N GLY A 133 3.01 44.83 5.50
CA GLY A 133 2.49 44.75 4.13
C GLY A 133 2.26 46.10 3.45
N PHE A 134 1.84 47.12 4.22
CA PHE A 134 1.73 48.51 3.72
C PHE A 134 3.06 49.03 3.18
N ASN A 135 4.20 48.64 3.78
CA ASN A 135 5.52 49.12 3.36
C ASN A 135 5.94 48.62 1.97
N SER A 136 5.23 47.64 1.39
CA SER A 136 5.47 47.18 0.02
C SER A 136 5.26 48.28 -1.02
N ILE A 137 4.45 49.31 -0.73
CA ILE A 137 4.27 50.47 -1.61
C ILE A 137 5.57 51.22 -1.87
N TYR A 138 6.56 51.10 -0.99
CA TYR A 138 7.85 51.75 -1.17
C TYR A 138 8.71 51.11 -2.28
N HIS A 139 8.27 49.98 -2.88
CA HIS A 139 8.82 49.54 -4.15
C HIS A 139 8.60 50.57 -5.26
N ILE A 140 7.45 51.25 -5.27
CA ILE A 140 7.06 52.16 -6.35
C ILE A 140 7.28 53.65 -6.05
N THR A 141 7.27 54.05 -4.77
CA THR A 141 7.32 55.46 -4.36
C THR A 141 8.19 55.67 -3.12
N ASP A 142 8.71 56.89 -2.93
CA ASP A 142 9.44 57.27 -1.69
C ASP A 142 8.56 58.06 -0.72
N SER A 143 7.63 58.86 -1.22
CA SER A 143 6.71 59.67 -0.39
C SER A 143 5.26 59.50 -0.87
N PRO A 144 4.53 58.51 -0.34
CA PRO A 144 3.11 58.38 -0.59
C PRO A 144 2.32 59.45 0.19
N SER A 145 1.23 59.92 -0.41
CA SER A 145 0.30 60.85 0.21
C SER A 145 -1.13 60.37 0.05
N PHE A 146 -2.04 60.81 0.91
CA PHE A 146 -3.45 60.43 0.81
C PHE A 146 -4.41 61.46 1.40
N ILE A 147 -5.65 61.42 0.91
CA ILE A 147 -6.78 62.20 1.42
C ILE A 147 -7.82 61.24 1.97
N THR A 148 -8.34 61.54 3.16
CA THR A 148 -9.46 60.83 3.76
C THR A 148 -10.22 61.74 4.71
N ASP A 149 -11.55 61.83 4.51
CA ASP A 149 -12.38 62.83 5.17
C ASP A 149 -11.83 64.26 4.96
N ASP A 150 -11.56 65.01 6.01
CA ASP A 150 -10.95 66.34 6.02
C ASP A 150 -9.41 66.33 6.08
N LYS A 151 -8.78 65.15 6.16
CA LYS A 151 -7.34 65.01 6.38
C LYS A 151 -6.60 64.81 5.07
N TYR A 152 -5.48 65.52 4.94
CA TYR A 152 -4.44 65.29 3.95
C TYR A 152 -3.16 64.89 4.65
N VAL A 153 -2.58 63.75 4.27
CA VAL A 153 -1.39 63.19 4.93
C VAL A 153 -0.29 62.91 3.91
N ILE A 154 0.93 63.30 4.25
CA ILE A 154 2.15 62.98 3.50
C ILE A 154 3.03 62.11 4.40
N LEU A 155 3.51 60.99 3.87
CA LEU A 155 4.49 60.14 4.55
C LEU A 155 5.87 60.43 3.96
N ASP A 156 6.82 60.76 4.82
CA ASP A 156 8.18 61.12 4.42
C ASP A 156 9.20 60.32 5.24
N PRO A 157 9.37 59.03 4.92
CA PRO A 157 10.28 58.14 5.65
C PRO A 157 11.76 58.54 5.58
N HIS A 158 12.14 59.33 4.57
CA HIS A 158 13.50 59.87 4.43
C HIS A 158 13.73 61.08 5.33
N GLU A 159 12.65 61.65 5.87
CA GLU A 159 12.68 62.89 6.63
C GLU A 159 13.33 64.03 5.83
N TRP A 160 13.03 64.11 4.53
CA TRP A 160 13.57 65.14 3.63
C TRP A 160 12.87 66.49 3.79
N TYR A 161 11.59 66.47 4.13
CA TYR A 161 10.68 67.61 4.19
C TYR A 161 9.99 67.71 5.56
N PHE A 162 9.71 66.58 6.20
CA PHE A 162 8.99 66.49 7.48
C PHE A 162 9.65 65.48 8.42
N GLU A 163 9.40 65.54 9.73
CA GLU A 163 9.91 64.58 10.70
C GLU A 163 9.16 63.22 10.61
N GLY A 164 9.33 62.52 9.48
CA GLY A 164 8.72 61.22 9.16
C GLY A 164 7.39 61.31 8.39
N GLY A 165 6.73 62.46 8.43
CA GLY A 165 5.47 62.74 7.74
C GLY A 165 4.71 63.89 8.39
N VAL A 166 3.61 64.31 7.76
CA VAL A 166 2.77 65.43 8.21
C VAL A 166 1.30 65.18 7.91
N GLN A 167 0.42 65.73 8.74
CA GLN A 167 -1.03 65.70 8.56
C GLN A 167 -1.58 67.13 8.60
N PHE A 168 -2.46 67.44 7.66
CA PHE A 168 -3.15 68.72 7.54
C PHE A 168 -4.67 68.53 7.50
N ASP A 169 -5.41 69.55 7.94
CA ASP A 169 -6.85 69.68 7.69
C ASP A 169 -7.04 70.58 6.46
N PHE A 170 -7.14 69.96 5.28
CA PHE A 170 -7.13 70.70 4.02
C PHE A 170 -8.42 71.52 3.79
N VAL A 171 -9.50 71.18 4.50
CA VAL A 171 -10.80 71.84 4.38
C VAL A 171 -10.83 73.08 5.26
N LYS A 172 -10.49 72.94 6.55
CA LYS A 172 -10.51 74.04 7.51
C LYS A 172 -9.48 75.11 7.17
N GLU A 173 -8.30 74.69 6.71
CA GLU A 173 -7.21 75.59 6.32
C GLU A 173 -7.32 76.06 4.86
N ASN A 174 -8.29 75.55 4.10
CA ASN A 174 -8.54 75.91 2.69
C ASN A 174 -7.29 75.74 1.80
N LEU A 175 -6.50 74.68 2.07
CA LEU A 175 -5.17 74.47 1.48
C LEU A 175 -5.23 74.28 -0.04
N ALA A 176 -6.33 73.77 -0.58
CA ALA A 176 -6.49 73.63 -2.02
C ALA A 176 -6.56 74.96 -2.77
N LYS A 177 -6.93 76.06 -2.09
CA LYS A 177 -6.93 77.41 -2.67
C LYS A 177 -5.54 78.06 -2.61
N GLU A 178 -4.80 77.81 -1.54
CA GLU A 178 -3.46 78.36 -1.33
C GLU A 178 -2.37 77.60 -2.09
N TYR A 179 -2.51 76.27 -2.17
CA TYR A 179 -1.61 75.35 -2.84
C TYR A 179 -2.33 74.51 -3.93
N PRO A 180 -3.01 75.13 -4.91
CA PRO A 180 -3.79 74.42 -5.94
C PRO A 180 -2.99 73.35 -6.68
N HIS A 181 -1.69 73.55 -6.87
CA HIS A 181 -0.86 72.58 -7.59
C HIS A 181 -0.53 71.35 -6.75
N GLN A 182 -0.48 71.46 -5.42
CA GLN A 182 -0.34 70.31 -4.53
C GLN A 182 -1.55 69.36 -4.59
N PHE A 183 -2.75 69.92 -4.73
CA PHE A 183 -4.01 69.15 -4.69
C PHE A 183 -4.54 68.76 -6.08
N ALA A 184 -4.13 69.47 -7.15
CA ALA A 184 -4.50 69.13 -8.53
C ALA A 184 -4.33 67.64 -8.90
N PRO A 185 -3.26 66.94 -8.47
CA PRO A 185 -3.08 65.53 -8.83
C PRO A 185 -4.09 64.56 -8.21
N PHE A 186 -4.84 64.95 -7.18
CA PHE A 186 -5.90 64.13 -6.61
C PHE A 186 -7.19 64.15 -7.44
N ARG A 187 -7.39 65.19 -8.25
CA ARG A 187 -8.55 65.36 -9.16
C ARG A 187 -9.92 65.13 -8.51
N ILE A 188 -10.03 65.46 -7.23
CA ILE A 188 -11.29 65.49 -6.48
C ILE A 188 -11.56 66.93 -6.02
N PRO A 189 -12.82 67.29 -5.75
CA PRO A 189 -13.12 68.54 -5.08
C PRO A 189 -12.49 68.53 -3.67
N CYS A 190 -11.48 69.39 -3.47
CA CYS A 190 -10.77 69.55 -2.19
C CYS A 190 -11.30 70.75 -1.38
N ASP A 191 -12.56 71.13 -1.60
CA ASP A 191 -13.30 72.19 -0.89
C ASP A 191 -14.17 71.64 0.25
N LYS A 192 -14.27 70.31 0.37
CA LYS A 192 -15.11 69.61 1.35
C LYS A 192 -14.49 68.26 1.73
N PRO A 193 -14.93 67.64 2.84
CA PRO A 193 -14.43 66.34 3.25
C PRO A 193 -14.69 65.26 2.19
N PHE A 194 -13.68 64.41 1.95
CA PHE A 194 -13.74 63.33 0.99
C PHE A 194 -14.31 62.05 1.61
N LYS A 195 -15.43 61.57 1.04
CA LYS A 195 -16.09 60.33 1.48
C LYS A 195 -15.38 59.10 0.91
N GLY A 196 -14.29 58.71 1.57
CA GLY A 196 -13.46 57.56 1.23
C GLY A 196 -12.00 57.80 1.60
N THR A 197 -11.11 56.99 1.02
CA THR A 197 -9.66 57.22 1.08
C THR A 197 -9.09 57.14 -0.33
N LEU A 198 -8.27 58.14 -0.69
CA LEU A 198 -7.58 58.23 -1.96
C LEU A 198 -6.08 58.39 -1.70
N PHE A 199 -5.31 57.35 -1.98
CA PHE A 199 -3.85 57.38 -1.96
C PHE A 199 -3.29 57.79 -3.32
N ARG A 200 -2.18 58.50 -3.27
CA ARG A 200 -1.30 58.83 -4.38
C ARG A 200 0.11 58.33 -4.08
N TYR A 201 0.62 57.54 -5.02
CA TYR A 201 1.97 56.97 -5.01
C TYR A 201 2.73 57.52 -6.23
N PRO A 202 3.40 58.67 -6.11
CA PRO A 202 4.26 59.22 -7.16
C PRO A 202 5.32 58.20 -7.56
N LEU A 203 5.47 57.91 -8.85
CA LEU A 203 6.41 56.88 -9.31
C LEU A 203 7.84 57.37 -9.16
N ARG A 204 8.70 56.54 -8.57
CA ARG A 204 10.13 56.86 -8.39
C ARG A 204 10.82 57.08 -9.73
N THR A 205 11.36 58.28 -9.90
CA THR A 205 12.12 58.67 -11.10
C THR A 205 13.59 58.28 -10.99
N THR A 206 14.34 58.48 -12.08
CA THR A 206 15.80 58.27 -12.09
C THR A 206 16.50 59.16 -11.06
N GLU A 207 16.08 60.41 -10.94
CA GLU A 207 16.65 61.38 -9.98
C GLU A 207 16.38 60.94 -8.54
N ASP A 208 15.15 60.53 -8.25
CA ASP A 208 14.78 60.00 -6.93
C ASP A 208 15.57 58.75 -6.56
N SER A 209 15.83 57.86 -7.53
CA SER A 209 16.59 56.63 -7.27
C SER A 209 18.03 56.90 -6.83
N ILE A 210 18.65 57.99 -7.28
CA ILE A 210 20.02 58.36 -6.87
C ILE A 210 20.02 58.71 -5.38
N ASP A 211 19.06 59.53 -4.95
CA ASP A 211 18.93 60.01 -3.57
C ASP A 211 18.30 59.00 -2.61
N SER A 212 17.42 58.11 -3.08
CA SER A 212 16.58 57.30 -2.18
C SER A 212 17.38 56.24 -1.44
N ASP A 213 17.37 56.33 -0.11
CA ASP A 213 17.84 55.27 0.78
C ASP A 213 16.86 54.10 0.96
N ILE A 214 15.69 54.09 0.33
CA ILE A 214 14.73 52.99 0.46
C ILE A 214 14.89 51.99 -0.67
N SER A 215 14.87 52.46 -1.92
CA SER A 215 15.00 51.61 -3.10
C SER A 215 15.64 52.35 -4.26
N LYS A 216 16.50 51.65 -5.01
CA LYS A 216 17.13 52.14 -6.24
C LYS A 216 16.32 51.79 -7.50
N LYS A 217 15.17 51.11 -7.35
CA LYS A 217 14.36 50.67 -8.49
C LYS A 217 13.47 51.79 -9.01
N ILE A 218 13.60 52.07 -10.30
CA ILE A 218 12.81 53.06 -11.04
C ILE A 218 11.52 52.40 -11.54
N TYR A 219 10.42 53.14 -11.48
CA TYR A 219 9.11 52.71 -11.96
C TYR A 219 8.61 53.65 -13.05
N LYS A 220 8.32 53.11 -14.23
CA LYS A 220 7.67 53.85 -15.32
C LYS A 220 6.18 53.47 -15.41
N PRO A 221 5.32 54.32 -16.02
CA PRO A 221 3.92 53.99 -16.22
C PRO A 221 3.70 52.63 -16.89
N GLU A 222 4.56 52.24 -17.85
CA GLU A 222 4.47 50.94 -18.52
C GLU A 222 4.65 49.77 -17.57
N ASN A 223 5.47 49.93 -16.52
CA ASN A 223 5.63 48.90 -15.49
C ASN A 223 4.34 48.72 -14.68
N ILE A 224 3.62 49.81 -14.38
CA ILE A 224 2.33 49.74 -13.68
C ILE A 224 1.24 49.11 -14.56
N LEU A 225 1.21 49.44 -15.86
CA LEU A 225 0.31 48.77 -16.81
C LEU A 225 0.58 47.26 -16.88
N GLU A 226 1.85 46.86 -16.90
CA GLU A 226 2.25 45.46 -16.84
C GLU A 226 1.80 44.79 -15.53
N LEU A 227 1.87 45.50 -14.39
CA LEU A 227 1.33 45.02 -13.11
C LEU A 227 -0.19 44.83 -13.17
N PHE A 228 -0.94 45.79 -13.72
CA PHE A 228 -2.39 45.67 -13.90
C PHE A 228 -2.75 44.49 -14.78
N GLN A 229 -2.06 44.32 -15.91
CA GLN A 229 -2.26 43.20 -16.81
C GLN A 229 -1.96 41.86 -16.12
N LYS A 230 -0.79 41.73 -15.47
CA LYS A 230 -0.42 40.49 -14.75
C LYS A 230 -1.38 40.18 -13.62
N PHE A 231 -1.87 41.20 -12.90
CA PHE A 231 -2.88 41.01 -11.87
C PHE A 231 -4.20 40.48 -12.46
N TYR A 232 -4.66 41.09 -13.56
CA TYR A 232 -5.88 40.66 -14.25
C TYR A 232 -5.77 39.26 -14.86
N GLU A 233 -4.63 38.89 -15.45
CA GLU A 233 -4.45 37.59 -16.11
C GLU A 233 -4.20 36.45 -15.11
N ASN A 234 -3.34 36.70 -14.10
CA ASN A 234 -2.89 35.63 -13.21
C ASN A 234 -3.73 35.51 -11.94
N GLU A 235 -4.17 36.63 -11.36
CA GLU A 235 -4.91 36.62 -10.10
C GLU A 235 -6.41 36.68 -10.33
N SER A 236 -6.88 37.69 -11.08
CA SER A 236 -8.28 37.86 -11.46
C SER A 236 -9.28 37.61 -10.31
N ILE A 237 -10.34 36.85 -10.59
CA ILE A 237 -11.41 36.40 -9.69
C ILE A 237 -10.87 35.73 -8.42
N ASN A 238 -9.68 35.10 -8.49
CA ASN A 238 -9.10 34.45 -7.31
C ASN A 238 -8.93 35.44 -6.15
N CYS A 239 -8.57 36.70 -6.43
CA CYS A 239 -8.42 37.71 -5.39
C CYS A 239 -9.71 38.03 -4.63
N LEU A 240 -10.90 37.79 -5.19
CA LEU A 240 -12.16 38.06 -4.52
C LEU A 240 -12.73 36.86 -3.76
N LEU A 241 -12.20 35.64 -3.98
CA LEU A 241 -12.78 34.40 -3.45
C LEU A 241 -12.93 34.42 -1.93
N PHE A 242 -11.91 34.89 -1.21
CA PHE A 242 -11.87 34.80 0.26
C PHE A 242 -11.84 36.14 0.98
N LEU A 243 -11.81 37.27 0.25
CA LEU A 243 -12.04 38.60 0.83
C LEU A 243 -13.42 38.69 1.47
N LYS A 244 -13.61 39.61 2.41
CA LYS A 244 -14.81 39.65 3.26
C LYS A 244 -15.76 40.78 2.89
N TYR A 245 -15.22 41.90 2.44
CA TYR A 245 -15.95 43.13 2.19
C TYR A 245 -15.84 43.59 0.74
N ILE A 246 -14.69 43.42 0.07
CA ILE A 246 -14.53 43.86 -1.31
C ILE A 246 -15.46 43.06 -2.24
N GLU A 247 -16.18 43.81 -3.08
CA GLU A 247 -17.15 43.33 -4.05
C GLU A 247 -16.76 43.72 -5.49
N CYS A 248 -15.96 44.78 -5.66
CA CYS A 248 -15.56 45.27 -6.97
C CYS A 248 -14.12 45.77 -6.97
N ILE A 249 -13.36 45.35 -7.97
CA ILE A 249 -12.02 45.87 -8.27
C ILE A 249 -12.04 46.47 -9.68
N SER A 250 -11.55 47.68 -9.83
CA SER A 250 -11.53 48.37 -11.13
C SER A 250 -10.18 49.03 -11.39
N PHE A 251 -9.73 48.94 -12.64
CA PHE A 251 -8.45 49.49 -13.09
C PHE A 251 -8.71 50.53 -14.17
N PHE A 252 -8.10 51.69 -14.04
CA PHE A 252 -8.22 52.80 -14.97
C PHE A 252 -6.87 53.35 -15.38
N GLU A 253 -6.84 53.94 -16.56
CA GLU A 253 -5.72 54.70 -17.09
C GLU A 253 -6.17 56.14 -17.35
N LEU A 254 -5.31 57.09 -16.99
CA LEU A 254 -5.48 58.49 -17.29
C LEU A 254 -4.31 58.95 -18.15
N LYS A 255 -4.56 59.06 -19.45
CA LYS A 255 -3.56 59.44 -20.44
C LYS A 255 -3.14 60.90 -20.30
N VAL A 256 -1.94 61.19 -20.77
CA VAL A 256 -1.35 62.54 -20.77
C VAL A 256 -2.30 63.56 -21.41
N GLY A 257 -2.57 64.66 -20.73
CA GLY A 257 -3.39 65.77 -21.21
C GLY A 257 -4.90 65.49 -21.23
N THR A 258 -5.35 64.32 -20.79
CA THR A 258 -6.77 63.96 -20.79
C THR A 258 -7.41 64.17 -19.41
N THR A 259 -8.72 64.40 -19.41
CA THR A 259 -9.54 64.48 -18.18
C THR A 259 -10.42 63.24 -17.98
N LYS A 260 -10.54 62.38 -19.01
CA LYS A 260 -11.39 61.20 -19.00
C LYS A 260 -10.56 59.97 -18.59
N LEU A 261 -11.06 59.24 -17.59
CA LEU A 261 -10.53 57.94 -17.20
C LEU A 261 -10.96 56.87 -18.21
N GLU A 262 -10.00 56.12 -18.72
CA GLU A 262 -10.24 54.94 -19.54
C GLU A 262 -10.25 53.70 -18.66
N LYS A 263 -11.35 52.95 -18.65
CA LYS A 263 -11.44 51.70 -17.88
C LYS A 263 -10.67 50.60 -18.59
N LEU A 264 -9.71 50.00 -17.90
CA LEU A 264 -8.91 48.88 -18.42
C LEU A 264 -9.53 47.54 -18.07
N TYR A 265 -9.85 47.33 -16.78
CA TYR A 265 -10.32 46.05 -16.28
C TYR A 265 -11.35 46.23 -15.17
N THR A 266 -12.26 45.28 -15.03
CA THR A 266 -13.17 45.20 -13.88
C THR A 266 -13.37 43.75 -13.48
N ILE A 267 -13.34 43.51 -12.17
CA ILE A 267 -13.63 42.22 -11.55
C ILE A 267 -14.71 42.47 -10.50
N ARG A 268 -15.83 41.77 -10.58
CA ARG A 268 -17.02 42.04 -9.75
C ARG A 268 -17.61 40.76 -9.19
N LEU A 269 -18.08 40.84 -7.95
CA LEU A 269 -19.02 39.89 -7.36
C LEU A 269 -20.45 40.35 -7.68
N GLU A 270 -21.13 39.61 -8.56
CA GLU A 270 -22.44 39.98 -9.12
C GLU A 270 -23.58 39.81 -8.09
N ASN A 271 -23.54 38.73 -7.31
CA ASN A 271 -24.57 38.41 -6.33
C ASN A 271 -24.20 38.87 -4.91
N ALA A 272 -23.41 39.94 -4.78
CA ALA A 272 -22.88 40.42 -3.52
C ALA A 272 -23.96 40.65 -2.45
N THR A 273 -25.08 41.29 -2.82
CA THR A 273 -26.19 41.58 -1.90
C THR A 273 -26.81 40.33 -1.27
N GLN A 274 -26.78 39.19 -1.98
CA GLN A 274 -27.38 37.92 -1.53
C GLN A 274 -26.45 37.14 -0.60
N ILE A 275 -25.13 37.32 -0.73
CA ILE A 275 -24.12 36.52 -0.03
C ILE A 275 -23.31 37.31 1.00
N ARG A 276 -23.52 38.64 1.09
CA ARG A 276 -22.77 39.54 1.97
C ARG A 276 -22.81 39.09 3.42
N ASP A 277 -24.00 38.75 3.92
CA ASP A 277 -24.16 38.29 5.30
C ASP A 277 -23.38 37.00 5.56
N GLN A 278 -23.41 36.04 4.63
CA GLN A 278 -22.68 34.77 4.72
C GLN A 278 -21.16 34.99 4.66
N ARG A 279 -20.67 35.92 3.83
CA ARG A 279 -19.23 36.31 3.76
C ARG A 279 -18.76 36.94 5.06
N GLN A 280 -19.58 37.82 5.65
CA GLN A 280 -19.23 38.60 6.83
C GLN A 280 -19.51 37.86 8.15
N LEU A 281 -20.35 36.83 8.14
CA LEU A 281 -20.69 36.03 9.33
C LEU A 281 -19.46 35.44 10.00
N ILE A 282 -18.49 34.97 9.20
CA ILE A 282 -17.26 34.39 9.74
C ILE A 282 -16.43 35.41 10.52
N VAL A 283 -16.35 36.64 10.02
CA VAL A 283 -15.61 37.73 10.69
C VAL A 283 -16.27 38.09 12.01
N LYS A 284 -17.60 38.24 12.01
CA LYS A 284 -18.39 38.51 13.23
C LYS A 284 -18.17 37.41 14.28
N LYS A 285 -18.14 36.15 13.85
CA LYS A 285 -17.93 34.98 14.74
C LYS A 285 -16.49 34.89 15.25
N ILE A 286 -15.49 35.16 14.42
CA ILE A 286 -14.07 35.19 14.83
C ILE A 286 -13.87 36.19 15.97
N VAL A 287 -14.35 37.43 15.82
CA VAL A 287 -14.21 38.46 16.86
C VAL A 287 -14.85 37.99 18.17
N SER A 288 -16.11 37.53 18.10
CA SER A 288 -16.82 36.99 19.26
C SER A 288 -16.10 35.81 19.93
N MET A 289 -15.49 34.91 19.16
CA MET A 289 -14.76 33.76 19.67
C MET A 289 -13.45 34.15 20.34
N MET A 290 -12.69 35.06 19.76
CA MET A 290 -11.44 35.55 20.35
C MET A 290 -11.70 36.33 21.65
N ASP A 291 -12.77 37.12 21.70
CA ASP A 291 -13.21 37.78 22.94
C ASP A 291 -13.67 36.78 24.01
N SER A 292 -14.31 35.68 23.58
CA SER A 292 -14.71 34.57 24.47
C SER A 292 -13.51 33.79 25.01
N LEU A 293 -12.47 33.60 24.18
CA LEU A 293 -11.21 32.98 24.60
C LEU A 293 -10.53 33.81 25.69
N LYS A 294 -10.46 35.15 25.52
CA LYS A 294 -9.94 36.07 26.53
C LYS A 294 -10.76 36.07 27.82
N SER A 295 -12.08 35.93 27.72
CA SER A 295 -13.00 35.99 28.88
C SER A 295 -13.35 34.63 29.50
N LYS A 296 -12.83 33.52 28.96
CA LYS A 296 -13.08 32.12 29.39
C LYS A 296 -14.57 31.74 29.52
N ASN A 297 -15.44 32.29 28.68
CA ASN A 297 -16.88 32.00 28.71
C ASN A 297 -17.31 30.97 27.64
N LEU A 298 -18.04 29.92 28.07
CA LEU A 298 -18.46 28.78 27.25
C LEU A 298 -19.75 29.07 26.45
N LYS A 299 -19.68 29.07 25.11
CA LYS A 299 -20.78 28.62 24.22
C LYS A 299 -20.37 28.57 22.74
N GLY A 300 -20.41 27.37 22.15
CA GLY A 300 -20.51 27.07 20.71
C GLY A 300 -19.51 27.79 19.80
N ASN A 301 -18.38 27.13 19.51
CA ASN A 301 -17.21 27.75 18.88
C ASN A 301 -16.95 27.28 17.44
N GLN A 302 -17.81 26.46 16.86
CA GLN A 302 -17.68 26.03 15.47
C GLN A 302 -18.70 26.76 14.60
N LEU A 303 -18.27 27.12 13.39
CA LEU A 303 -19.14 27.72 12.38
C LEU A 303 -18.77 27.17 11.02
N HIS A 304 -19.77 26.75 10.25
CA HIS A 304 -19.59 26.56 8.81
C HIS A 304 -20.59 27.41 8.05
N THR A 305 -20.15 27.97 6.93
CA THR A 305 -20.98 28.74 6.01
C THR A 305 -20.68 28.30 4.59
N THR A 306 -21.73 28.09 3.80
CA THR A 306 -21.64 27.64 2.41
C THR A 306 -22.53 28.52 1.56
N TYR A 307 -21.98 29.05 0.47
CA TYR A 307 -22.71 29.89 -0.48
C TYR A 307 -22.11 29.78 -1.88
N VAL A 308 -22.90 30.15 -2.89
CA VAL A 308 -22.45 30.25 -4.28
C VAL A 308 -22.15 31.72 -4.58
N ALA A 309 -20.93 32.01 -5.00
CA ALA A 309 -20.51 33.33 -5.44
C ALA A 309 -20.39 33.39 -6.96
N SER A 310 -21.04 34.37 -7.56
CA SER A 310 -21.02 34.61 -9.01
C SER A 310 -20.16 35.82 -9.31
N PHE A 311 -19.08 35.60 -10.03
CA PHE A 311 -18.11 36.63 -10.39
C PHE A 311 -18.13 36.91 -11.88
N SER A 312 -17.87 38.16 -12.25
CA SER A 312 -17.54 38.52 -13.62
C SER A 312 -16.18 39.21 -13.70
N GLN A 313 -15.50 38.99 -14.82
CA GLN A 313 -14.30 39.73 -15.21
C GLN A 313 -14.53 40.34 -16.60
N GLN A 314 -14.08 41.56 -16.81
CA GLN A 314 -14.26 42.29 -18.06
C GLN A 314 -13.01 43.12 -18.37
N LYS A 315 -12.60 43.11 -19.64
CA LYS A 315 -11.58 44.00 -20.20
C LYS A 315 -12.24 45.14 -20.97
N GLY A 316 -11.90 46.38 -20.65
CA GLY A 316 -12.45 47.59 -21.26
C GLY A 316 -13.87 47.93 -20.80
N ASP A 317 -14.45 48.96 -21.42
CA ASP A 317 -15.85 49.38 -21.20
C ASP A 317 -16.85 48.66 -22.13
N SER A 318 -16.40 48.07 -23.25
CA SER A 318 -17.28 47.28 -24.12
C SER A 318 -17.58 45.93 -23.48
N GLY A 319 -18.87 45.58 -23.36
CA GLY A 319 -19.32 44.33 -22.74
C GLY A 319 -18.98 43.05 -23.53
N GLU A 320 -18.25 43.17 -24.65
CA GLU A 320 -17.96 42.09 -25.59
C GLU A 320 -17.04 41.01 -25.03
N ASN A 321 -16.25 41.31 -23.98
CA ASN A 321 -15.31 40.37 -23.35
C ASN A 321 -15.61 40.14 -21.85
N ARG A 322 -16.89 39.99 -21.51
CA ARG A 322 -17.31 39.65 -20.13
C ARG A 322 -17.29 38.12 -19.95
N GLU A 323 -16.44 37.65 -19.04
CA GLU A 323 -16.44 36.26 -18.60
C GLU A 323 -17.09 36.14 -17.23
N GLU A 324 -18.01 35.18 -17.08
CA GLU A 324 -18.66 34.88 -15.82
C GLU A 324 -18.20 33.54 -15.26
N SER A 325 -18.11 33.45 -13.94
CA SER A 325 -17.80 32.19 -13.24
C SER A 325 -18.57 32.11 -11.94
N SER A 326 -19.09 30.91 -11.64
CA SER A 326 -19.74 30.62 -10.37
C SER A 326 -18.89 29.67 -9.55
N TRP A 327 -18.77 29.94 -8.26
CA TRP A 327 -17.93 29.20 -7.32
C TRP A 327 -18.73 28.83 -6.09
N LEU A 328 -18.64 27.58 -5.68
CA LEU A 328 -19.11 27.13 -4.37
C LEU A 328 -18.01 27.44 -3.35
N ILE A 329 -18.32 28.29 -2.38
CA ILE A 329 -17.40 28.67 -1.31
C ILE A 329 -17.94 28.11 0.00
N LEU A 330 -17.09 27.38 0.71
CA LEU A 330 -17.31 26.88 2.06
C LEU A 330 -16.28 27.55 2.96
N ASN A 331 -16.70 28.13 4.07
CA ASN A 331 -15.78 28.50 5.13
C ASN A 331 -16.12 27.73 6.39
N TYR A 332 -15.10 27.22 7.06
CA TYR A 332 -15.18 26.44 8.26
C TYR A 332 -14.28 27.09 9.32
N LEU A 333 -14.85 27.34 10.48
CA LEU A 333 -14.17 27.84 11.65
C LEU A 333 -14.27 26.76 12.72
N ASP A 334 -13.13 26.23 13.13
CA ASP A 334 -13.06 25.13 14.09
C ASP A 334 -13.13 25.61 15.55
N ASP A 335 -13.24 24.66 16.49
CA ASP A 335 -13.29 24.99 17.91
C ASP A 335 -11.98 25.62 18.38
N ILE A 336 -12.06 26.90 18.75
CA ILE A 336 -10.92 27.69 19.18
C ILE A 336 -10.23 27.15 20.44
N TYR A 337 -10.95 26.47 21.33
CA TYR A 337 -10.37 25.92 22.57
C TYR A 337 -9.64 24.61 22.33
N GLU A 338 -10.13 23.76 21.43
CA GLU A 338 -9.40 22.55 21.02
C GLU A 338 -8.08 22.95 20.35
N VAL A 339 -8.13 23.99 19.51
CA VAL A 339 -6.95 24.52 18.84
C VAL A 339 -6.00 25.20 19.83
N GLU A 340 -6.51 25.97 20.79
CA GLU A 340 -5.70 26.55 21.87
C GLU A 340 -5.01 25.47 22.70
N ALA A 341 -5.76 24.46 23.14
CA ALA A 341 -5.21 23.34 23.92
C ALA A 341 -4.12 22.61 23.13
N HIS A 342 -4.36 22.31 21.85
CA HIS A 342 -3.36 21.67 21.00
C HIS A 342 -2.11 22.55 20.79
N PHE A 343 -2.29 23.86 20.63
CA PHE A 343 -1.19 24.79 20.41
C PHE A 343 -0.37 25.00 21.68
N GLN A 344 -1.01 25.08 22.84
CA GLN A 344 -0.36 25.09 24.15
C GLN A 344 0.40 23.79 24.41
N GLU A 345 -0.22 22.62 24.20
CA GLU A 345 0.43 21.32 24.40
C GLU A 345 1.69 21.17 23.53
N LYS A 346 1.59 21.55 22.26
CA LYS A 346 2.64 21.28 21.27
C LYS A 346 3.73 22.36 21.22
N PHE A 347 3.39 23.61 21.49
CA PHE A 347 4.29 24.75 21.31
C PHE A 347 4.48 25.60 22.57
N ASN A 348 3.78 25.31 23.66
CA ASN A 348 3.80 26.07 24.92
C ASN A 348 3.55 27.57 24.71
N LYS A 349 2.56 27.89 23.88
CA LYS A 349 2.21 29.23 23.40
C LYS A 349 0.69 29.37 23.26
N ASP A 350 0.19 30.60 23.34
CA ASP A 350 -1.24 30.92 23.19
C ASP A 350 -1.53 31.40 21.76
N ILE A 351 -2.59 30.90 21.13
CA ILE A 351 -2.98 31.28 19.76
C ILE A 351 -3.35 32.77 19.66
N GLY A 352 -3.83 33.35 20.75
CA GLY A 352 -4.18 34.77 20.85
C GLY A 352 -2.98 35.70 20.65
N GLU A 353 -1.78 35.30 21.09
CA GLU A 353 -0.55 36.09 20.90
C GLU A 353 -0.12 36.13 19.43
N TYR A 354 -0.42 35.07 18.68
CA TYR A 354 -0.03 34.91 17.28
C TYR A 354 -1.16 35.23 16.29
N LYS A 355 -2.34 35.64 16.78
CA LYS A 355 -3.57 35.82 16.00
C LYS A 355 -3.91 34.61 15.13
N PHE A 356 -3.62 33.41 15.63
CA PHE A 356 -3.90 32.20 14.88
C PHE A 356 -5.38 31.86 15.03
N ILE A 357 -6.12 31.91 13.92
CA ILE A 357 -7.55 31.65 13.88
C ILE A 357 -7.76 30.36 13.09
N PRO A 358 -8.51 29.38 13.62
CA PRO A 358 -8.72 28.09 12.96
C PRO A 358 -9.77 28.17 11.83
N ASN A 359 -9.54 29.10 10.90
CA ASN A 359 -10.39 29.37 9.75
C ASN A 359 -9.83 28.70 8.49
N VAL A 360 -10.64 27.85 7.87
CA VAL A 360 -10.35 27.21 6.59
C VAL A 360 -11.44 27.60 5.58
N GLY A 361 -11.02 28.12 4.42
CA GLY A 361 -11.92 28.36 3.30
C GLY A 361 -11.66 27.37 2.18
N LEU A 362 -12.69 26.85 1.53
CA LEU A 362 -12.63 26.01 0.35
C LEU A 362 -13.43 26.68 -0.76
N ALA A 363 -12.88 26.74 -1.98
CA ALA A 363 -13.59 27.27 -3.14
C ALA A 363 -13.47 26.32 -4.33
N ILE A 364 -14.60 26.00 -4.95
CA ILE A 364 -14.71 25.05 -6.07
C ILE A 364 -15.41 25.73 -7.25
N PRO A 365 -14.81 25.74 -8.45
CA PRO A 365 -15.46 26.29 -9.63
C PRO A 365 -16.59 25.37 -10.09
N LEU A 366 -17.79 25.92 -10.27
CA LEU A 366 -18.97 25.16 -10.72
C LEU A 366 -19.01 25.01 -12.25
N ASN A 367 -18.48 25.99 -12.98
CA ASN A 367 -18.63 26.07 -14.44
C ASN A 367 -17.38 25.60 -15.21
N LYS A 368 -16.19 25.62 -14.59
CA LYS A 368 -14.90 25.31 -15.24
C LYS A 368 -14.14 24.20 -14.47
N LEU A 369 -14.62 22.95 -14.58
CA LEU A 369 -14.08 21.77 -13.88
C LEU A 369 -12.66 21.32 -14.32
N ASN A 370 -11.94 22.08 -15.14
CA ASN A 370 -10.55 21.78 -15.53
C ASN A 370 -9.51 22.65 -14.81
N ILE A 371 -9.94 23.60 -13.98
CA ILE A 371 -9.04 24.50 -13.25
C ILE A 371 -8.55 23.81 -11.98
N MET A 372 -7.23 23.85 -11.76
CA MET A 372 -6.62 23.44 -10.48
C MET A 372 -6.81 24.56 -9.46
N GLY A 373 -7.18 24.20 -8.23
CA GLY A 373 -7.32 25.14 -7.13
C GLY A 373 -5.97 25.74 -6.72
N ARG A 374 -5.98 26.81 -5.93
CA ARG A 374 -4.77 27.45 -5.40
C ARG A 374 -4.78 27.50 -3.87
N LEU A 375 -3.60 27.66 -3.28
CA LEU A 375 -3.50 27.97 -1.85
C LEU A 375 -3.69 29.47 -1.65
N PHE A 376 -4.36 29.84 -0.56
CA PHE A 376 -4.64 31.21 -0.18
C PHE A 376 -4.24 31.41 1.28
N CYS A 377 -3.59 32.53 1.55
CA CYS A 377 -3.58 33.13 2.88
C CYS A 377 -4.35 34.44 2.73
N PHE A 378 -5.67 34.30 2.63
CA PHE A 378 -6.67 35.31 2.25
C PHE A 378 -6.60 35.75 0.79
N LEU A 379 -5.39 36.11 0.34
CA LEU A 379 -5.07 36.34 -1.06
C LEU A 379 -4.34 35.12 -1.67
N PRO A 380 -4.42 34.96 -3.00
CA PRO A 380 -3.81 33.81 -3.68
C PRO A 380 -2.30 33.79 -3.47
N LEU A 381 -1.80 32.63 -3.07
CA LEU A 381 -0.38 32.30 -3.08
C LEU A 381 0.00 31.79 -4.48
N PRO A 382 1.27 31.91 -4.90
CA PRO A 382 1.74 31.44 -6.21
C PRO A 382 1.88 29.90 -6.26
N VAL A 383 0.95 29.17 -5.64
CA VAL A 383 0.93 27.71 -5.60
C VAL A 383 -0.42 27.17 -5.99
N SER A 384 -0.36 26.33 -7.01
CA SER A 384 -1.47 25.49 -7.40
C SER A 384 -1.55 24.31 -6.44
N THR A 385 -2.75 24.08 -5.92
CA THR A 385 -3.08 22.83 -5.25
C THR A 385 -3.11 21.70 -6.27
N PRO A 386 -2.89 20.47 -5.81
CA PRO A 386 -3.09 19.29 -6.64
C PRO A 386 -4.56 18.90 -6.83
N PHE A 387 -5.50 19.71 -6.34
CA PHE A 387 -6.93 19.44 -6.35
C PHE A 387 -7.65 20.52 -7.16
N GLN A 388 -8.94 20.31 -7.45
CA GLN A 388 -9.79 21.34 -8.09
C GLN A 388 -10.40 22.30 -7.04
N VAL A 389 -9.88 22.26 -5.83
CA VAL A 389 -10.37 22.99 -4.67
C VAL A 389 -9.29 23.97 -4.26
N SER A 390 -9.62 25.25 -4.31
CA SER A 390 -8.81 26.30 -3.74
C SER A 390 -8.95 26.28 -2.22
N VAL A 391 -7.85 26.35 -1.49
CA VAL A 391 -7.84 26.24 -0.02
C VAL A 391 -7.25 27.51 0.58
N ASN A 392 -8.03 28.14 1.44
CA ASN A 392 -7.64 29.29 2.26
C ASN A 392 -7.37 28.86 3.69
N GLY A 393 -6.28 29.36 4.28
CA GLY A 393 -5.93 29.12 5.67
C GLY A 393 -4.65 29.82 6.08
N TYR A 394 -4.23 29.61 7.31
CA TYR A 394 -2.97 30.14 7.84
C TYR A 394 -1.82 29.20 7.52
N PHE A 395 -1.06 29.52 6.47
CA PHE A 395 0.10 28.74 6.04
C PHE A 395 1.40 29.46 6.38
N ALA A 396 2.42 28.72 6.83
CA ALA A 396 3.77 29.25 6.95
C ALA A 396 4.40 29.46 5.56
N THR A 397 5.13 30.56 5.37
CA THR A 397 5.65 31.05 4.08
C THR A 397 6.68 30.15 3.38
N LYS A 398 7.10 29.03 3.99
CA LYS A 398 7.82 27.96 3.29
C LYS A 398 6.83 27.08 2.54
N VAL A 399 6.34 27.64 1.47
CA VAL A 399 5.26 27.17 0.60
C VAL A 399 5.40 25.71 0.13
N ASN A 400 6.62 25.20 -0.10
CA ASN A 400 6.85 23.80 -0.46
C ASN A 400 6.55 22.82 0.69
N ASP A 401 6.68 23.28 1.94
CA ASP A 401 6.44 22.45 3.12
C ASP A 401 4.95 22.14 3.27
N VAL A 402 4.04 23.03 2.83
CA VAL A 402 2.59 22.80 2.93
C VAL A 402 2.14 21.62 2.08
N LEU A 403 2.57 21.54 0.82
CA LEU A 403 2.25 20.41 -0.04
C LEU A 403 2.88 19.12 0.50
N LYS A 404 4.12 19.20 0.99
CA LYS A 404 4.79 18.08 1.64
C LYS A 404 4.02 17.59 2.87
N ILE A 405 3.58 18.51 3.73
CA ILE A 405 2.77 18.24 4.93
C ILE A 405 1.47 17.54 4.51
N ILE A 406 0.73 18.07 3.54
CA ILE A 406 -0.49 17.43 3.02
C ILE A 406 -0.18 16.03 2.46
N LEU A 407 0.98 15.79 1.88
CA LEU A 407 1.32 14.46 1.35
C LEU A 407 1.80 13.47 2.43
N GLU A 408 2.33 13.95 3.57
CA GLU A 408 3.00 13.14 4.60
C GLU A 408 2.21 12.99 5.91
N THR A 409 1.28 13.90 6.20
CA THR A 409 0.48 13.90 7.44
C THR A 409 -0.81 13.07 7.34
N GLU A 410 -1.34 12.73 8.50
CA GLU A 410 -2.61 12.01 8.67
C GLU A 410 -3.75 13.01 8.77
N TRP A 411 -4.44 13.23 7.66
CA TRP A 411 -5.58 14.16 7.58
C TRP A 411 -6.74 13.61 6.75
N ILE A 412 -6.56 12.44 6.11
CA ILE A 412 -7.61 11.85 5.28
C ILE A 412 -8.54 11.03 6.18
N PRO A 413 -9.84 11.34 6.22
CA PRO A 413 -10.79 10.60 7.03
C PRO A 413 -10.95 9.18 6.48
N THR A 414 -10.69 8.21 7.33
CA THR A 414 -10.79 6.78 7.03
C THR A 414 -11.48 6.03 8.16
N VAL A 415 -11.91 4.81 7.86
CA VAL A 415 -12.44 3.85 8.83
C VAL A 415 -11.48 2.68 8.94
N ASP A 416 -11.14 2.30 10.17
CA ASP A 416 -10.32 1.11 10.43
C ASP A 416 -11.15 -0.19 10.34
N ALA A 417 -10.51 -1.33 10.61
CA ALA A 417 -11.15 -2.64 10.58
C ALA A 417 -12.30 -2.81 11.59
N SER A 418 -12.37 -1.95 12.62
CA SER A 418 -13.43 -1.92 13.63
C SER A 418 -14.49 -0.85 13.34
N GLU A 419 -14.50 -0.29 12.13
CA GLU A 419 -15.35 0.82 11.70
C GLU A 419 -15.16 2.13 12.49
N LYS A 420 -14.06 2.25 13.23
CA LYS A 420 -13.74 3.48 13.95
C LYS A 420 -13.16 4.52 12.98
N LYS A 421 -13.69 5.73 13.05
CA LYS A 421 -13.18 6.87 12.26
C LYS A 421 -11.81 7.31 12.79
N ILE A 422 -10.84 7.40 11.89
CA ILE A 422 -9.48 7.87 12.15
C ILE A 422 -9.00 8.75 10.99
N PHE A 423 -7.86 9.41 11.16
CA PHE A 423 -7.16 10.08 10.07
C PHE A 423 -5.99 9.24 9.60
N SER A 424 -5.75 9.21 8.29
CA SER A 424 -4.71 8.39 7.67
C SER A 424 -3.87 9.17 6.65
N LYS A 425 -2.67 8.65 6.38
CA LYS A 425 -1.80 9.15 5.31
C LYS A 425 -2.33 8.74 3.95
N ARG A 426 -2.08 9.56 2.93
CA ARG A 426 -2.54 9.29 1.56
C ARG A 426 -2.16 7.90 1.03
N GLN A 427 -0.96 7.43 1.36
CA GLN A 427 -0.42 6.15 0.88
C GLN A 427 -1.03 4.92 1.57
N ASN A 428 -1.74 5.14 2.67
CA ASN A 428 -2.38 4.09 3.47
C ASN A 428 -3.91 4.13 3.32
N CYS A 429 -4.42 4.78 2.26
CA CYS A 429 -5.85 4.93 2.03
C CYS A 429 -6.22 4.19 0.74
N TYR A 430 -7.27 3.37 0.82
CA TYR A 430 -7.84 2.69 -0.34
C TYR A 430 -9.33 2.99 -0.45
N SER A 431 -9.83 2.95 -1.69
CA SER A 431 -11.24 3.13 -1.96
C SER A 431 -12.08 1.97 -1.42
N GLN A 432 -13.33 2.26 -1.05
CA GLN A 432 -14.30 1.26 -0.63
C GLN A 432 -14.53 0.17 -1.70
N LYS A 433 -14.17 0.42 -2.96
CA LYS A 433 -14.20 -0.59 -4.05
C LYS A 433 -13.29 -1.79 -3.74
N ASP A 434 -12.18 -1.55 -3.06
CA ASP A 434 -11.15 -2.54 -2.73
C ASP A 434 -11.28 -3.00 -1.26
N LYS A 435 -12.41 -2.72 -0.58
CA LYS A 435 -12.67 -3.05 0.83
C LYS A 435 -12.14 -4.44 1.18
N TYR A 436 -12.63 -5.45 0.46
CA TYR A 436 -12.32 -6.86 0.74
C TYR A 436 -10.91 -7.30 0.35
N LEU A 437 -10.09 -6.43 -0.26
CA LEU A 437 -8.68 -6.69 -0.57
C LEU A 437 -7.70 -6.14 0.47
N VAL A 438 -8.15 -5.23 1.34
CA VAL A 438 -7.26 -4.56 2.29
C VAL A 438 -7.84 -4.22 3.68
N CYS A 439 -9.14 -4.43 3.93
CA CYS A 439 -9.84 -3.98 5.15
C CYS A 439 -9.23 -4.41 6.49
N LEU A 440 -8.45 -5.50 6.55
CA LEU A 440 -7.78 -5.92 7.80
C LEU A 440 -6.37 -5.33 7.97
N VAL A 441 -5.80 -4.76 6.90
CA VAL A 441 -4.40 -4.32 6.86
C VAL A 441 -4.31 -2.80 6.87
N THR A 442 -5.30 -2.12 6.30
CA THR A 442 -5.25 -0.67 6.10
C THR A 442 -6.63 -0.03 6.26
N PRO A 443 -6.70 1.22 6.73
CA PRO A 443 -7.95 1.98 6.80
C PRO A 443 -8.52 2.29 5.40
N LEU A 444 -9.84 2.34 5.30
CA LEU A 444 -10.57 2.62 4.06
C LEU A 444 -11.14 4.04 4.06
N LEU A 445 -11.25 4.66 2.89
CA LEU A 445 -11.85 5.99 2.76
C LEU A 445 -13.29 6.00 3.29
N GLU A 446 -13.59 6.93 4.21
CA GLU A 446 -14.94 7.09 4.77
C GLU A 446 -15.97 7.40 3.67
N TYR A 447 -15.55 8.15 2.64
CA TYR A 447 -16.43 8.64 1.59
C TYR A 447 -16.20 7.94 0.26
N LYS A 448 -17.30 7.64 -0.45
CA LYS A 448 -17.27 7.14 -1.82
C LYS A 448 -17.02 8.28 -2.81
N ILE A 449 -15.74 8.51 -3.13
CA ILE A 449 -15.32 9.57 -4.05
C ILE A 449 -15.66 9.20 -5.50
N LYS A 450 -16.40 10.09 -6.19
CA LYS A 450 -16.79 9.89 -7.60
C LYS A 450 -15.81 10.47 -8.62
N ASN A 451 -14.95 11.42 -8.21
CA ASN A 451 -14.04 12.13 -9.12
C ASN A 451 -12.82 11.25 -9.48
N LYS A 452 -12.79 10.74 -10.72
CA LYS A 452 -11.71 9.87 -11.23
C LYS A 452 -10.33 10.54 -11.26
N ARG A 453 -10.25 11.84 -11.56
CA ARG A 453 -8.96 12.56 -11.60
C ARG A 453 -8.36 12.66 -10.20
N PHE A 454 -9.20 12.94 -9.20
CA PHE A 454 -8.81 13.00 -7.79
C PHE A 454 -8.29 11.64 -7.30
N LEU A 455 -9.04 10.56 -7.58
CA LEU A 455 -8.62 9.20 -7.25
C LEU A 455 -7.30 8.81 -7.91
N LYS A 456 -7.11 9.13 -9.21
CA LYS A 456 -5.87 8.84 -9.94
C LYS A 456 -4.69 9.63 -9.36
N TYR A 457 -4.88 10.90 -9.05
CA TYR A 457 -3.82 11.76 -8.51
C TYR A 457 -3.31 11.25 -7.15
N LEU A 458 -4.24 10.93 -6.24
CA LEU A 458 -3.89 10.41 -4.91
C LEU A 458 -3.40 8.96 -4.93
N LYS A 459 -3.45 8.30 -6.09
CA LYS A 459 -3.19 6.87 -6.26
C LYS A 459 -4.15 6.01 -5.43
N TRP A 460 -5.42 6.43 -5.36
CA TRP A 460 -6.52 5.65 -4.76
C TRP A 460 -7.35 4.91 -5.80
N ASP A 461 -7.06 5.13 -7.08
CA ASP A 461 -7.61 4.32 -8.16
C ASP A 461 -6.70 3.13 -8.53
N THR A 462 -5.52 3.03 -7.94
CA THR A 462 -4.58 1.94 -8.20
C THR A 462 -5.01 0.68 -7.46
N TYR A 463 -4.85 -0.46 -8.13
CA TYR A 463 -5.10 -1.75 -7.50
C TYR A 463 -4.15 -1.96 -6.32
N PRO A 464 -4.60 -2.59 -5.22
CA PRO A 464 -3.73 -2.84 -4.07
C PRO A 464 -2.48 -3.65 -4.44
N GLU A 465 -1.34 -3.31 -3.85
CA GLU A 465 -0.11 -4.07 -4.08
C GLU A 465 -0.27 -5.52 -3.59
N VAL A 466 0.29 -6.47 -4.34
CA VAL A 466 0.25 -7.91 -4.02
C VAL A 466 0.67 -8.20 -2.58
N LYS A 467 1.70 -7.52 -2.07
CA LYS A 467 2.19 -7.69 -0.69
C LYS A 467 1.10 -7.36 0.34
N THR A 468 0.33 -6.31 0.11
CA THR A 468 -0.78 -5.89 0.98
C THR A 468 -1.91 -6.91 0.95
N VAL A 469 -2.28 -7.40 -0.24
CA VAL A 469 -3.32 -8.42 -0.42
C VAL A 469 -2.94 -9.73 0.25
N LEU A 470 -1.69 -10.18 0.08
CA LEU A 470 -1.18 -11.38 0.75
C LEU A 470 -1.11 -11.21 2.27
N LYS A 471 -0.78 -10.01 2.77
CA LYS A 471 -0.81 -9.74 4.21
C LYS A 471 -2.22 -9.83 4.78
N GLN A 472 -3.23 -9.39 4.02
CA GLN A 472 -4.61 -9.57 4.43
C GLN A 472 -4.99 -11.05 4.49
N LEU A 473 -4.58 -11.85 3.51
CA LEU A 473 -4.82 -13.30 3.52
C LEU A 473 -4.17 -13.97 4.73
N GLU A 474 -2.92 -13.60 5.05
CA GLU A 474 -2.21 -14.07 6.25
C GLU A 474 -2.98 -13.74 7.53
N LEU A 475 -3.51 -12.51 7.67
CA LEU A 475 -4.33 -12.13 8.81
C LEU A 475 -5.62 -12.95 8.89
N CYS A 476 -6.25 -13.27 7.76
CA CYS A 476 -7.41 -14.18 7.74
C CYS A 476 -7.04 -15.57 8.26
N CYS A 477 -5.91 -16.12 7.79
CA CYS A 477 -5.43 -17.43 8.24
C CYS A 477 -5.13 -17.47 9.74
N VAL A 478 -4.46 -16.45 10.26
CA VAL A 478 -4.14 -16.33 11.70
C VAL A 478 -5.41 -16.18 12.53
N SER A 479 -6.34 -15.32 12.10
CA SER A 479 -7.58 -15.03 12.82
C SER A 479 -8.49 -16.26 12.90
N VAL A 480 -8.62 -17.01 11.81
CA VAL A 480 -9.34 -18.30 11.78
C VAL A 480 -8.65 -19.33 12.68
N SER A 481 -7.31 -19.44 12.63
CA SER A 481 -6.55 -20.37 13.49
C SER A 481 -6.73 -20.05 14.98
N ASN A 482 -6.86 -18.78 15.33
CA ASN A 482 -7.13 -18.29 16.69
C ASN A 482 -8.63 -18.37 17.08
N LYS A 483 -9.48 -18.99 16.27
CA LYS A 483 -10.95 -19.09 16.48
C LYS A 483 -11.66 -17.73 16.56
N GLN A 484 -11.11 -16.70 15.90
CA GLN A 484 -11.69 -15.37 15.80
C GLN A 484 -11.80 -14.95 14.33
N PRO A 485 -12.65 -15.60 13.52
CA PRO A 485 -12.76 -15.28 12.10
C PRO A 485 -13.26 -13.84 11.88
N PRO A 486 -12.75 -13.12 10.86
CA PRO A 486 -13.30 -11.82 10.46
C PRO A 486 -14.78 -11.92 10.04
N GLU A 487 -15.57 -10.88 10.33
CA GLU A 487 -17.02 -10.83 10.05
C GLU A 487 -17.39 -11.11 8.58
N HIS A 488 -16.52 -10.74 7.64
CA HIS A 488 -16.71 -10.92 6.20
C HIS A 488 -15.70 -11.88 5.55
N LEU A 489 -15.23 -12.89 6.28
CA LEU A 489 -14.18 -13.82 5.84
C LEU A 489 -14.38 -14.36 4.41
N GLU A 490 -15.57 -14.87 4.08
CA GLU A 490 -15.84 -15.42 2.75
C GLU A 490 -15.74 -14.36 1.63
N MET A 491 -16.25 -13.15 1.87
CA MET A 491 -16.17 -12.05 0.91
C MET A 491 -14.73 -11.60 0.69
N ILE A 492 -13.94 -11.57 1.77
CA ILE A 492 -12.50 -11.29 1.72
C ILE A 492 -11.78 -12.35 0.88
N CYS A 493 -11.97 -13.63 1.18
CA CYS A 493 -11.36 -14.73 0.42
C CYS A 493 -11.77 -14.69 -1.06
N ASN A 494 -13.05 -14.49 -1.37
CA ASN A 494 -13.53 -14.40 -2.75
C ASN A 494 -12.90 -13.22 -3.51
N ALA A 495 -12.75 -12.06 -2.87
CA ALA A 495 -12.09 -10.91 -3.49
C ALA A 495 -10.60 -11.20 -3.75
N ILE A 496 -9.91 -11.83 -2.79
CA ILE A 496 -8.50 -12.22 -2.93
C ILE A 496 -8.32 -13.28 -4.02
N TYR A 497 -9.16 -14.32 -4.07
CA TYR A 497 -9.08 -15.34 -5.12
C TYR A 497 -9.38 -14.76 -6.50
N LYS A 498 -10.36 -13.86 -6.60
CA LYS A 498 -10.59 -13.09 -7.82
C LYS A 498 -9.35 -12.28 -8.22
N TYR A 499 -8.73 -11.57 -7.28
CA TYR A 499 -7.48 -10.82 -7.51
C TYR A 499 -6.39 -11.70 -8.12
N ILE A 500 -6.12 -12.86 -7.52
CA ILE A 500 -5.06 -13.77 -8.00
C ILE A 500 -5.45 -14.38 -9.36
N ASN A 501 -6.72 -14.74 -9.54
CA ASN A 501 -7.23 -15.30 -10.79
C ASN A 501 -7.14 -14.31 -11.95
N ASP A 502 -7.46 -13.03 -11.71
CA ASP A 502 -7.38 -11.97 -12.72
C ASP A 502 -5.91 -11.71 -13.10
N ALA A 503 -4.99 -11.67 -12.12
CA ALA A 503 -3.55 -11.57 -12.38
C ALA A 503 -3.00 -12.76 -13.17
N LEU A 504 -3.47 -13.99 -12.91
CA LEU A 504 -3.09 -15.19 -13.66
C LEU A 504 -3.59 -15.17 -15.11
N ARG A 505 -4.72 -14.52 -15.38
CA ARG A 505 -5.33 -14.43 -16.72
C ARG A 505 -4.76 -13.26 -17.52
N ALA A 506 -4.17 -12.27 -16.87
CA ALA A 506 -3.53 -11.14 -17.52
C ALA A 506 -2.26 -11.57 -18.27
N ASN A 507 -2.03 -11.01 -19.47
CA ASN A 507 -0.92 -11.39 -20.36
C ASN A 507 0.19 -10.32 -20.44
N ASP A 508 0.38 -9.54 -19.37
CA ASP A 508 1.44 -8.53 -19.28
C ASP A 508 2.60 -8.99 -18.38
N GLU A 509 3.78 -8.36 -18.53
CA GLU A 509 4.98 -8.73 -17.77
C GLU A 509 4.85 -8.44 -16.27
N THR A 510 4.13 -7.38 -15.88
CA THR A 510 3.94 -7.01 -14.47
C THR A 510 3.14 -8.09 -13.75
N SER A 511 2.01 -8.52 -14.30
CA SER A 511 1.19 -9.60 -13.76
C SER A 511 1.95 -10.92 -13.65
N LYS A 512 2.86 -11.22 -14.59
CA LYS A 512 3.71 -12.44 -14.50
C LYS A 512 4.65 -12.39 -13.30
N ILE A 513 5.31 -11.26 -13.06
CA ILE A 513 6.19 -11.07 -11.89
C ILE A 513 5.39 -11.19 -10.59
N GLU A 514 4.20 -10.57 -10.56
CA GLU A 514 3.29 -10.65 -9.42
C GLU A 514 2.84 -12.08 -9.13
N VAL A 515 2.46 -12.84 -10.17
CA VAL A 515 2.07 -14.24 -10.06
C VAL A 515 3.21 -15.11 -9.54
N ASP A 516 4.44 -14.93 -10.04
CA ASP A 516 5.60 -15.68 -9.56
C ASP A 516 5.89 -15.38 -8.08
N PHE A 517 5.73 -14.12 -7.66
CA PHE A 517 5.83 -13.72 -6.27
C PHE A 517 4.73 -14.38 -5.41
N MET A 518 3.47 -14.34 -5.84
CA MET A 518 2.35 -14.98 -5.15
C MET A 518 2.56 -16.49 -5.01
N LYS A 519 2.97 -17.18 -6.09
CA LYS A 519 3.28 -18.62 -6.08
C LYS A 519 4.38 -18.94 -5.06
N LYS A 520 5.42 -18.11 -4.99
CA LYS A 520 6.52 -18.29 -4.02
C LYS A 520 6.04 -18.12 -2.58
N CYS A 521 5.25 -17.09 -2.29
CA CYS A 521 4.75 -16.79 -0.95
C CYS A 521 3.72 -17.82 -0.45
N LEU A 522 2.83 -18.28 -1.34
CA LEU A 522 1.76 -19.22 -0.99
C LEU A 522 2.22 -20.70 -1.01
N LYS A 523 3.41 -20.98 -1.53
CA LYS A 523 3.97 -22.34 -1.53
C LYS A 523 4.11 -22.85 -0.11
N ASN A 524 3.48 -24.00 0.17
CA ASN A 524 3.44 -24.67 1.47
C ASN A 524 2.72 -23.89 2.58
N GLN A 525 2.02 -22.79 2.28
CA GLN A 525 1.23 -22.04 3.26
C GLN A 525 -0.24 -22.47 3.19
N PRO A 526 -0.98 -22.50 4.30
CA PRO A 526 -2.42 -22.68 4.29
C PRO A 526 -3.11 -21.40 3.81
N TRP A 527 -3.76 -21.43 2.65
CA TRP A 527 -4.32 -20.23 2.01
C TRP A 527 -5.68 -20.46 1.31
N ILE A 528 -6.10 -21.71 1.16
CA ILE A 528 -7.37 -22.10 0.54
C ILE A 528 -8.41 -22.35 1.63
N LEU A 529 -9.48 -21.57 1.67
CA LEU A 529 -10.55 -21.69 2.65
C LEU A 529 -11.50 -22.84 2.27
N CYS A 530 -11.55 -23.89 3.08
CA CYS A 530 -12.48 -25.00 2.92
C CYS A 530 -13.13 -25.28 4.29
N ARG A 531 -14.47 -25.34 4.36
CA ARG A 531 -15.21 -25.68 5.61
C ARG A 531 -14.75 -24.85 6.84
N ASN A 532 -14.54 -23.54 6.66
CA ASN A 532 -14.06 -22.60 7.69
C ASN A 532 -12.62 -22.82 8.20
N THR A 533 -11.81 -23.62 7.51
CA THR A 533 -10.39 -23.81 7.81
C THR A 533 -9.54 -23.55 6.57
N PHE A 534 -8.33 -23.01 6.77
CA PHE A 534 -7.39 -22.79 5.66
C PHE A 534 -6.49 -24.01 5.45
N HIS A 535 -6.35 -24.43 4.20
CA HIS A 535 -5.56 -25.59 3.80
C HIS A 535 -4.48 -25.19 2.78
N PRO A 536 -3.31 -25.86 2.81
CA PRO A 536 -2.31 -25.70 1.78
C PRO A 536 -2.71 -26.44 0.50
N THR A 537 -2.14 -26.02 -0.64
CA THR A 537 -2.49 -26.52 -1.97
C THR A 537 -2.48 -28.05 -2.10
N ASP A 538 -1.53 -28.74 -1.45
CA ASP A 538 -1.38 -30.20 -1.54
C ASP A 538 -2.51 -30.99 -0.84
N LYS A 539 -3.23 -30.33 0.07
CA LYS A 539 -4.34 -30.90 0.84
C LYS A 539 -5.72 -30.62 0.24
N VAL A 540 -5.80 -29.94 -0.89
CA VAL A 540 -7.05 -29.60 -1.56
C VAL A 540 -7.12 -30.28 -2.93
N ILE A 541 -8.30 -30.81 -3.29
CA ILE A 541 -8.54 -31.44 -4.60
C ILE A 541 -9.87 -31.01 -5.22
N PHE A 542 -10.00 -31.12 -6.55
CA PHE A 542 -11.24 -30.74 -7.26
C PHE A 542 -12.38 -31.75 -7.12
N SER A 543 -12.09 -33.05 -7.05
CA SER A 543 -13.12 -34.08 -6.95
C SER A 543 -12.70 -35.13 -5.93
N LEU A 544 -13.39 -35.15 -4.79
CA LEU A 544 -13.21 -36.14 -3.74
C LEU A 544 -14.33 -37.20 -3.88
N PRO A 545 -14.02 -38.48 -4.11
CA PRO A 545 -15.04 -39.52 -4.17
C PRO A 545 -15.88 -39.55 -2.89
N PHE A 546 -17.17 -39.87 -3.05
CA PHE A 546 -18.19 -39.77 -2.01
C PHE A 546 -17.80 -40.47 -0.70
N ASP A 547 -17.14 -41.63 -0.80
CA ASP A 547 -16.71 -42.44 0.35
C ASP A 547 -15.65 -41.76 1.24
N PHE A 548 -15.03 -40.66 0.76
CA PHE A 548 -13.99 -39.90 1.47
C PHE A 548 -14.44 -38.53 1.98
N GLN A 549 -15.71 -38.14 1.79
CA GLN A 549 -16.23 -36.84 2.20
C GLN A 549 -16.49 -36.71 3.72
N ASN A 550 -16.42 -37.82 4.47
CA ASN A 550 -16.64 -37.91 5.93
C ASN A 550 -15.45 -37.37 6.75
N ASN A 551 -15.77 -36.72 7.87
CA ASN A 551 -15.01 -35.70 8.63
C ASN A 551 -13.58 -35.99 9.16
N ASN A 552 -12.90 -37.08 8.76
CA ASN A 552 -11.58 -37.44 9.30
C ASN A 552 -10.45 -37.52 8.26
N SER A 553 -10.64 -37.02 7.03
CA SER A 553 -9.56 -36.98 6.03
C SER A 553 -8.73 -35.68 6.15
N SER A 554 -7.40 -35.79 6.03
CA SER A 554 -6.50 -34.62 5.94
C SER A 554 -6.61 -33.88 4.59
N ILE A 555 -7.47 -34.35 3.69
CA ILE A 555 -7.62 -33.87 2.31
C ILE A 555 -9.04 -33.42 2.12
N VAL A 556 -9.21 -32.17 1.71
CA VAL A 556 -10.53 -31.56 1.57
C VAL A 556 -10.85 -31.33 0.10
N GLU A 557 -12.12 -31.48 -0.22
CA GLU A 557 -12.63 -31.10 -1.53
C GLU A 557 -12.74 -29.58 -1.64
N LEU A 558 -12.32 -29.03 -2.78
CA LEU A 558 -12.49 -27.63 -3.11
C LEU A 558 -14.00 -27.31 -3.17
N PRO A 559 -14.49 -26.24 -2.52
CA PRO A 559 -15.92 -25.88 -2.58
C PRO A 559 -16.42 -25.70 -4.02
N GLU A 560 -17.66 -26.10 -4.30
CA GLU A 560 -18.22 -26.08 -5.66
C GLU A 560 -18.23 -24.66 -6.27
N GLY A 561 -18.52 -23.63 -5.46
CA GLY A 561 -18.43 -22.23 -5.89
C GLY A 561 -17.01 -21.87 -6.37
N TYR A 562 -15.97 -22.35 -5.68
CA TYR A 562 -14.58 -22.09 -6.05
C TYR A 562 -14.15 -22.85 -7.30
N LYS A 563 -14.69 -24.06 -7.53
CA LYS A 563 -14.46 -24.80 -8.78
C LYS A 563 -14.98 -24.03 -9.99
N ASN A 564 -16.19 -23.46 -9.86
CA ASN A 564 -16.86 -22.72 -10.94
C ASN A 564 -16.20 -21.36 -11.19
N ASP A 565 -15.98 -20.56 -10.15
CA ASP A 565 -15.53 -19.18 -10.30
C ASP A 565 -14.01 -19.05 -10.48
N PHE A 566 -13.24 -19.94 -9.84
CA PHE A 566 -11.79 -19.83 -9.72
C PHE A 566 -11.05 -21.13 -10.08
N GLY A 567 -11.69 -22.07 -10.79
CA GLY A 567 -11.07 -23.36 -11.12
C GLY A 567 -9.76 -23.24 -11.89
N TYR A 568 -9.60 -22.21 -12.73
CA TYR A 568 -8.33 -21.92 -13.42
C TYR A 568 -7.22 -21.54 -12.44
N LEU A 569 -7.49 -20.63 -11.50
CA LEU A 569 -6.56 -20.23 -10.43
C LEU A 569 -6.06 -21.46 -9.67
N PHE A 570 -6.96 -22.26 -9.14
CA PHE A 570 -6.57 -23.37 -8.26
C PHE A 570 -5.75 -24.42 -9.03
N LYS A 571 -6.10 -24.72 -10.29
CA LYS A 571 -5.25 -25.58 -11.16
C LYS A 571 -3.87 -24.97 -11.41
N ALA A 572 -3.80 -23.69 -11.74
CA ALA A 572 -2.54 -22.99 -12.00
C ALA A 572 -1.63 -22.87 -10.76
N MET A 573 -2.23 -22.88 -9.57
CA MET A 573 -1.54 -22.87 -8.27
C MET A 573 -1.17 -24.27 -7.76
N GLY A 574 -1.58 -25.34 -8.47
CA GLY A 574 -1.18 -26.72 -8.19
C GLY A 574 -2.19 -27.59 -7.45
N VAL A 575 -3.46 -27.15 -7.33
CA VAL A 575 -4.55 -27.97 -6.78
C VAL A 575 -4.86 -29.11 -7.75
N ARG A 576 -4.96 -30.33 -7.22
CA ARG A 576 -5.01 -31.57 -8.01
C ARG A 576 -6.44 -31.93 -8.39
N ASN A 577 -6.63 -32.60 -9.53
CA ASN A 577 -7.97 -32.98 -10.00
C ASN A 577 -8.58 -34.15 -9.21
N GLU A 578 -7.75 -35.13 -8.85
CA GLU A 578 -8.16 -36.41 -8.27
C GLU A 578 -7.19 -36.82 -7.15
N ILE A 579 -7.60 -37.80 -6.34
CA ILE A 579 -6.79 -38.43 -5.29
C ILE A 579 -5.65 -39.24 -5.93
N GLU A 580 -4.43 -39.14 -5.38
CA GLU A 580 -3.27 -39.98 -5.76
C GLU A 580 -3.05 -41.14 -4.78
N ILE A 581 -2.21 -42.12 -5.13
CA ILE A 581 -1.91 -43.30 -4.29
C ILE A 581 -1.45 -42.87 -2.88
N LYS A 582 -0.58 -41.85 -2.80
CA LYS A 582 -0.08 -41.29 -1.53
C LYS A 582 -1.18 -40.74 -0.61
N ASP A 583 -2.28 -40.26 -1.19
CA ASP A 583 -3.40 -39.68 -0.47
C ASP A 583 -4.33 -40.76 0.07
N LEU A 584 -4.63 -41.78 -0.73
CA LEU A 584 -5.36 -42.97 -0.27
C LEU A 584 -4.63 -43.63 0.88
N ILE A 585 -3.31 -43.67 0.81
CA ILE A 585 -2.50 -44.21 1.88
C ILE A 585 -2.50 -43.32 3.11
N THR A 586 -2.41 -41.99 2.95
CA THR A 586 -2.59 -41.04 4.06
C THR A 586 -4.00 -41.20 4.67
N ILE A 587 -5.01 -41.43 3.85
CA ILE A 587 -6.40 -41.64 4.25
C ILE A 587 -6.57 -42.99 4.97
N VAL A 588 -5.97 -44.08 4.47
CA VAL A 588 -5.96 -45.40 5.13
C VAL A 588 -5.20 -45.33 6.45
N SER A 589 -4.03 -44.68 6.46
CA SER A 589 -3.31 -44.37 7.70
C SER A 589 -4.16 -43.52 8.64
N ASN A 590 -4.92 -42.54 8.14
CA ASN A 590 -5.81 -41.68 8.96
C ASN A 590 -7.06 -42.40 9.47
N MET A 591 -7.64 -43.34 8.71
CA MET A 591 -8.73 -44.21 9.16
C MET A 591 -8.27 -45.15 10.28
N VAL A 592 -6.98 -45.47 10.35
CA VAL A 592 -6.33 -46.27 11.40
C VAL A 592 -5.79 -45.38 12.55
N LYS A 593 -5.60 -44.07 12.33
CA LYS A 593 -5.11 -43.08 13.32
C LYS A 593 -6.20 -42.62 14.29
N GLY A 594 -6.62 -43.53 15.16
CA GLY A 594 -6.72 -43.16 16.56
C GLY A 594 -5.31 -43.08 17.14
N ASN A 595 -4.63 -41.92 16.99
CA ASN A 595 -3.32 -41.56 17.57
C ASN A 595 -2.05 -42.23 17.01
N LEU A 596 -1.34 -41.52 16.11
CA LEU A 596 0.12 -41.21 16.10
C LEU A 596 0.66 -41.01 14.67
N ASP A 597 1.54 -40.02 14.54
CA ASP A 597 2.14 -39.53 13.30
C ASP A 597 3.07 -40.56 12.63
N ARG A 598 2.61 -41.18 11.55
CA ARG A 598 3.39 -41.54 10.34
C ARG A 598 2.42 -42.10 9.29
N ASN A 599 2.52 -41.59 8.07
CA ASN A 599 1.75 -42.08 6.93
C ASN A 599 2.51 -43.25 6.30
N LEU A 600 1.82 -44.32 5.91
CA LEU A 600 2.37 -45.25 4.91
C LEU A 600 2.74 -44.42 3.66
N SER A 601 3.76 -44.85 2.92
CA SER A 601 4.01 -44.33 1.57
C SER A 601 4.46 -45.47 0.66
N THR A 602 3.62 -45.85 -0.30
CA THR A 602 4.03 -46.78 -1.36
C THR A 602 5.15 -46.19 -2.22
N ASP A 603 5.33 -44.87 -2.22
CA ASP A 603 6.41 -44.22 -2.94
C ASP A 603 7.76 -44.62 -2.37
N GLU A 604 7.87 -44.89 -1.07
CA GLU A 604 9.13 -45.35 -0.47
C GLU A 604 9.44 -46.79 -0.84
N ILE A 605 8.44 -47.67 -0.94
CA ILE A 605 8.65 -49.09 -1.30
C ILE A 605 8.96 -49.22 -2.81
N LYS A 606 8.23 -48.49 -3.66
CA LYS A 606 8.55 -48.39 -5.10
C LYS A 606 9.92 -47.74 -5.33
N LYS A 607 10.27 -46.68 -4.58
CA LYS A 607 11.62 -46.08 -4.65
C LYS A 607 12.70 -47.00 -4.11
N ASN A 608 12.45 -47.78 -3.05
CA ASN A 608 13.42 -48.77 -2.56
C ASN A 608 13.71 -49.83 -3.62
N ALA A 609 12.69 -50.27 -4.36
CA ALA A 609 12.87 -51.15 -5.50
C ALA A 609 13.63 -50.45 -6.64
N ASP A 610 13.32 -49.19 -6.95
CA ASP A 610 14.04 -48.38 -7.95
C ASP A 610 15.52 -48.14 -7.58
N ASP A 611 15.82 -47.82 -6.31
CA ASP A 611 17.17 -47.65 -5.74
C ASP A 611 17.95 -48.96 -5.70
N ALA A 612 17.23 -50.10 -5.58
CA ALA A 612 17.80 -51.44 -5.75
C ALA A 612 17.99 -51.81 -7.24
N LYS A 613 17.65 -50.91 -8.16
CA LYS A 613 17.71 -51.06 -9.61
C LYS A 613 16.78 -52.15 -10.16
N ALA A 614 15.67 -52.42 -9.47
CA ALA A 614 14.63 -53.32 -9.94
C ALA A 614 13.97 -52.75 -11.21
N THR A 615 13.62 -53.64 -12.14
CA THR A 615 12.87 -53.31 -13.35
C THR A 615 11.40 -53.65 -13.24
N ARG A 616 11.03 -54.55 -12.31
CA ARG A 616 9.65 -54.99 -12.11
C ARG A 616 9.27 -54.83 -10.65
N PHE A 617 8.06 -54.32 -10.44
CA PHE A 617 7.44 -54.17 -9.13
C PHE A 617 6.03 -54.75 -9.15
N SER A 618 5.67 -55.56 -8.15
CA SER A 618 4.35 -56.17 -8.07
C SER A 618 3.82 -56.13 -6.65
N ILE A 619 2.53 -55.80 -6.50
CA ILE A 619 1.79 -55.97 -5.25
C ILE A 619 0.85 -57.16 -5.44
N ILE A 620 0.75 -58.04 -4.46
CA ILE A 620 -0.18 -59.18 -4.48
C ILE A 620 -1.05 -59.10 -3.25
N ILE A 621 -2.36 -59.13 -3.46
CA ILE A 621 -3.34 -59.28 -2.39
C ILE A 621 -3.66 -60.76 -2.24
N ASP A 622 -3.25 -61.33 -1.11
CA ASP A 622 -3.41 -62.75 -0.80
C ASP A 622 -4.52 -62.91 0.23
N GLU A 623 -5.67 -63.40 -0.22
CA GLU A 623 -6.86 -63.62 0.61
C GLU A 623 -6.93 -65.06 1.15
N ARG A 624 -5.91 -65.89 0.93
CA ARG A 624 -5.90 -67.27 1.43
C ARG A 624 -6.07 -67.27 2.95
N SER A 625 -7.07 -68.00 3.41
CA SER A 625 -7.31 -68.21 4.84
C SER A 625 -6.26 -69.16 5.42
N LYS A 626 -6.24 -69.27 6.75
CA LYS A 626 -5.34 -70.21 7.42
C LYS A 626 -5.56 -71.61 6.86
N PHE A 627 -4.50 -72.24 6.35
CA PHE A 627 -4.56 -73.61 5.85
C PHE A 627 -5.09 -74.55 6.96
N GLN A 628 -6.31 -75.05 6.79
CA GLN A 628 -6.90 -76.02 7.71
C GLN A 628 -6.40 -77.43 7.35
N HIS A 629 -5.30 -77.87 7.95
CA HIS A 629 -4.85 -79.25 7.86
C HIS A 629 -4.67 -79.89 9.25
N ASN A 630 -4.83 -81.21 9.29
CA ASN A 630 -5.06 -82.05 10.47
C ASN A 630 -3.99 -81.88 11.57
N ALA A 631 -4.47 -81.82 12.81
CA ALA A 631 -3.80 -81.37 14.03
C ALA A 631 -2.63 -82.22 14.58
N SER A 632 -1.94 -83.02 13.77
CA SER A 632 -0.99 -84.02 14.30
C SER A 632 0.50 -83.79 14.04
N ASN A 633 0.92 -82.74 13.30
CA ASN A 633 2.32 -82.28 13.28
C ASN A 633 2.46 -80.91 12.56
N LYS A 634 2.14 -79.82 13.27
CA LYS A 634 2.37 -78.47 12.72
C LYS A 634 3.87 -78.22 12.59
N SER A 635 4.34 -77.85 11.40
CA SER A 635 5.77 -77.63 11.09
C SER A 635 6.08 -76.14 10.95
N LEU A 636 5.65 -75.37 11.94
CA LEU A 636 5.91 -73.94 12.06
C LEU A 636 7.13 -73.69 12.96
N PHE A 637 7.69 -72.47 12.91
CA PHE A 637 8.80 -72.10 13.80
C PHE A 637 8.44 -72.19 15.29
N THR A 638 7.19 -71.83 15.61
CA THR A 638 6.60 -71.76 16.95
C THR A 638 5.08 -71.89 16.80
N GLU A 639 4.36 -72.19 17.90
CA GLU A 639 2.89 -72.21 17.88
C GLU A 639 2.32 -70.81 17.62
N GLU A 640 3.00 -69.76 18.09
CA GLU A 640 2.57 -68.37 17.94
C GLU A 640 2.59 -67.87 16.47
N MET A 641 3.32 -68.55 15.57
CA MET A 641 3.36 -68.23 14.13
C MET A 641 2.13 -68.70 13.36
N GLU A 642 1.25 -69.50 13.97
CA GLU A 642 0.02 -70.02 13.34
C GLU A 642 -0.94 -68.89 12.96
N ASP A 643 -1.13 -67.91 13.85
CA ASP A 643 -2.05 -66.80 13.59
C ASP A 643 -1.59 -65.90 12.43
N TRP A 644 -0.30 -65.94 12.06
CA TRP A 644 0.31 -65.17 10.97
C TRP A 644 0.40 -65.91 9.63
N GLN A 645 -0.22 -67.10 9.51
CA GLN A 645 -0.29 -67.84 8.24
C GLN A 645 -1.46 -67.42 7.32
N GLY A 646 -2.31 -66.50 7.77
CA GLY A 646 -3.50 -66.04 7.02
C GLY A 646 -3.22 -64.97 5.95
N PRO A 647 -4.27 -64.19 5.59
CA PRO A 647 -4.23 -63.21 4.51
C PRO A 647 -3.08 -62.21 4.63
N ALA A 648 -2.49 -61.84 3.49
CA ALA A 648 -1.29 -61.03 3.45
C ALA A 648 -1.27 -60.07 2.25
N ILE A 649 -0.48 -59.00 2.39
CA ILE A 649 -0.02 -58.22 1.24
C ILE A 649 1.41 -58.65 0.92
N TRP A 650 1.65 -59.02 -0.33
CA TRP A 650 2.99 -59.27 -0.83
C TRP A 650 3.49 -58.11 -1.67
N ILE A 651 4.77 -57.83 -1.55
CA ILE A 651 5.45 -56.82 -2.35
C ILE A 651 6.69 -57.46 -2.97
N TYR A 652 6.66 -57.62 -4.29
CA TYR A 652 7.72 -58.23 -5.08
C TYR A 652 8.48 -57.17 -5.89
N ASN A 653 9.79 -57.35 -5.97
CA ASN A 653 10.63 -56.73 -7.00
C ASN A 653 11.73 -57.70 -7.46
N ASP A 654 12.24 -57.49 -8.67
CA ASP A 654 13.22 -58.38 -9.29
C ASP A 654 14.68 -58.05 -8.95
N ALA A 655 14.94 -57.10 -8.04
CA ALA A 655 16.28 -56.90 -7.48
C ALA A 655 16.53 -57.83 -6.29
N THR A 656 17.77 -58.29 -6.14
CA THR A 656 18.20 -59.14 -5.01
C THR A 656 18.97 -58.31 -3.99
N PHE A 657 18.63 -58.43 -2.70
CA PHE A 657 19.34 -57.77 -1.61
C PHE A 657 20.81 -58.20 -1.53
N THR A 658 21.69 -57.22 -1.35
CA THR A 658 23.10 -57.44 -1.00
C THR A 658 23.27 -57.57 0.52
N ASP A 659 24.42 -58.07 0.98
CA ASP A 659 24.73 -58.10 2.42
C ASP A 659 24.78 -56.71 3.06
N LYS A 660 24.98 -55.64 2.28
CA LYS A 660 24.88 -54.24 2.74
C LYS A 660 23.42 -53.86 2.98
N ASP A 661 22.50 -54.32 2.14
CA ASP A 661 21.07 -54.05 2.27
C ASP A 661 20.49 -54.78 3.49
N PHE A 662 20.87 -56.04 3.70
CA PHE A 662 20.50 -56.78 4.92
C PHE A 662 21.02 -56.11 6.20
N ARG A 663 22.29 -55.68 6.23
CA ARG A 663 22.85 -54.95 7.37
C ARG A 663 22.15 -53.60 7.61
N SER A 664 21.69 -52.96 6.55
CA SER A 664 20.95 -51.69 6.64
C SER A 664 19.53 -51.89 7.17
N LEU A 665 18.87 -52.99 6.81
CA LEU A 665 17.53 -53.33 7.29
C LEU A 665 17.52 -53.68 8.79
N ILE A 666 18.60 -54.29 9.31
CA ILE A 666 18.71 -54.67 10.73
C ILE A 666 19.03 -53.46 11.64
N LYS A 667 19.66 -52.40 11.11
CA LYS A 667 20.01 -51.17 11.87
C LYS A 667 18.85 -50.16 11.98
N LEU A 668 17.62 -50.63 12.23
CA LEU A 668 16.38 -49.83 12.30
C LEU A 668 16.27 -48.88 13.53
N GLY A 669 17.38 -48.31 14.01
CA GLY A 669 17.42 -47.38 15.14
C GLY A 669 18.57 -46.38 15.20
N VAL A 670 19.54 -46.41 14.26
CA VAL A 670 20.64 -45.42 14.23
C VAL A 670 20.81 -44.94 12.80
N GLY A 671 20.42 -43.68 12.55
CA GLY A 671 20.52 -43.03 11.25
C GLY A 671 21.95 -43.10 10.72
N GLY A 672 22.16 -43.88 9.67
CA GLY A 672 23.49 -44.20 9.16
C GLY A 672 23.47 -44.54 7.67
N LYS A 673 22.92 -43.64 6.85
CA LYS A 673 23.16 -43.61 5.39
C LYS A 673 23.42 -42.16 4.97
N GLY A 674 24.56 -41.64 5.41
CA GLY A 674 25.05 -40.29 5.06
C GLY A 674 25.89 -40.22 3.78
N ASP A 675 26.48 -41.34 3.34
CA ASP A 675 27.61 -41.30 2.39
C ASP A 675 27.30 -41.74 0.94
N ASP A 676 26.03 -41.96 0.57
CA ASP A 676 25.67 -42.33 -0.82
C ASP A 676 24.66 -41.32 -1.40
N GLU A 677 25.19 -40.27 -2.04
CA GLU A 677 24.41 -39.16 -2.62
C GLU A 677 23.48 -39.61 -3.77
N SER A 678 23.62 -40.84 -4.27
CA SER A 678 22.81 -41.38 -5.35
C SER A 678 21.47 -41.99 -4.91
N LYS A 679 21.28 -42.24 -3.61
CA LYS A 679 20.11 -42.92 -3.02
C LYS A 679 19.27 -41.95 -2.20
N ILE A 680 17.97 -41.85 -2.48
CA ILE A 680 17.07 -40.89 -1.83
C ILE A 680 16.29 -41.60 -0.71
N GLY A 681 16.81 -41.54 0.51
CA GLY A 681 16.14 -42.13 1.69
C GLY A 681 16.99 -42.02 2.96
N ARG A 682 17.08 -40.81 3.54
CA ARG A 682 18.03 -40.47 4.63
C ARG A 682 17.77 -41.11 5.99
N PHE A 683 16.66 -41.83 6.20
CA PHE A 683 16.26 -42.21 7.57
C PHE A 683 15.86 -43.68 7.81
N GLY A 684 15.83 -44.56 6.80
CA GLY A 684 15.37 -45.94 7.02
C GLY A 684 13.94 -46.06 7.58
N LEU A 685 13.15 -44.97 7.54
CA LEU A 685 11.82 -44.84 8.14
C LEU A 685 10.72 -45.58 7.36
N GLY A 686 10.92 -45.88 6.08
CA GLY A 686 9.85 -46.39 5.21
C GLY A 686 9.41 -47.83 5.45
N PHE A 687 10.26 -48.67 6.04
CA PHE A 687 9.87 -50.04 6.39
C PHE A 687 8.97 -50.08 7.65
N ASN A 688 9.11 -49.11 8.56
CA ASN A 688 8.33 -49.10 9.81
C ASN A 688 6.82 -48.95 9.57
N CYS A 689 6.41 -48.46 8.40
CA CYS A 689 5.00 -48.36 8.05
C CYS A 689 4.33 -49.73 7.84
N ALA A 690 5.12 -50.79 7.57
CA ALA A 690 4.62 -52.16 7.53
C ALA A 690 3.95 -52.57 8.84
N PHE A 691 4.38 -52.00 9.97
CA PHE A 691 3.85 -52.31 11.29
C PHE A 691 2.42 -51.82 11.54
N HIS A 692 1.88 -50.98 10.67
CA HIS A 692 0.44 -50.69 10.70
C HIS A 692 -0.40 -51.88 10.23
N LEU A 693 0.16 -52.73 9.36
CA LEU A 693 -0.54 -53.87 8.76
C LEU A 693 -0.27 -55.18 9.50
N THR A 694 0.95 -55.35 10.02
CA THR A 694 1.45 -56.62 10.56
C THR A 694 2.38 -56.41 11.76
N ASP A 695 2.51 -57.38 12.66
CA ASP A 695 3.54 -57.33 13.72
C ASP A 695 4.83 -58.06 13.31
N ILE A 696 4.75 -58.92 12.30
CA ILE A 696 5.85 -59.79 11.89
C ILE A 696 6.07 -59.76 10.37
N PRO A 697 6.53 -58.62 9.83
CA PRO A 697 6.88 -58.57 8.42
C PRO A 697 8.08 -59.48 8.17
N SER A 698 8.06 -60.13 7.01
CA SER A 698 9.15 -61.00 6.57
C SER A 698 9.52 -60.72 5.13
N LEU A 699 10.71 -61.18 4.74
CA LEU A 699 11.17 -61.08 3.37
C LEU A 699 12.04 -62.28 2.95
N VAL A 700 12.00 -62.59 1.66
CA VAL A 700 12.87 -63.58 1.02
C VAL A 700 13.67 -62.88 -0.08
N SER A 701 15.00 -63.04 -0.06
CA SER A 701 15.87 -62.56 -1.13
C SER A 701 17.18 -63.36 -1.17
N GLY A 702 17.58 -63.81 -2.36
CA GLY A 702 18.73 -64.68 -2.54
C GLY A 702 18.53 -65.99 -1.79
N LYS A 703 19.53 -66.40 -0.99
CA LYS A 703 19.46 -67.60 -0.14
C LYS A 703 18.91 -67.35 1.28
N TYR A 704 18.43 -66.15 1.56
CA TYR A 704 18.03 -65.75 2.90
C TYR A 704 16.53 -65.47 3.01
N ILE A 705 15.95 -65.95 4.11
CA ILE A 705 14.66 -65.50 4.63
C ILE A 705 14.92 -64.72 5.92
N VAL A 706 14.23 -63.59 6.08
CA VAL A 706 14.33 -62.74 7.26
C VAL A 706 12.95 -62.48 7.83
N PHE A 707 12.82 -62.66 9.14
CA PHE A 707 11.66 -62.27 9.93
C PHE A 707 12.05 -61.13 10.86
N ILE A 708 11.14 -60.17 11.03
CA ILE A 708 11.33 -59.04 11.93
C ILE A 708 10.18 -59.08 12.93
N ASP A 709 10.50 -59.21 14.20
CA ASP A 709 9.54 -59.39 15.30
C ASP A 709 9.93 -58.42 16.43
N PRO A 710 9.57 -57.13 16.34
CA PRO A 710 10.05 -56.13 17.29
C PRO A 710 9.67 -56.42 18.74
N SER A 711 8.53 -57.07 18.97
CA SER A 711 8.04 -57.49 20.28
C SER A 711 8.73 -58.75 20.81
N ALA A 712 9.58 -59.41 19.99
CA ALA A 712 10.28 -60.65 20.31
C ALA A 712 9.33 -61.72 20.90
N LYS A 713 8.13 -61.85 20.32
CA LYS A 713 7.05 -62.71 20.82
C LYS A 713 6.90 -63.99 20.02
N TYR A 714 7.05 -63.92 18.71
CA TYR A 714 6.66 -64.95 17.75
C TYR A 714 7.84 -65.83 17.30
N LEU A 715 9.07 -65.31 17.31
CA LEU A 715 10.26 -66.06 16.87
C LEU A 715 10.86 -66.97 17.96
N PRO A 716 11.53 -68.08 17.59
CA PRO A 716 12.15 -68.99 18.55
C PRO A 716 13.34 -68.33 19.27
N ALA A 717 13.60 -68.75 20.51
CA ALA A 717 14.76 -68.26 21.26
C ALA A 717 16.08 -68.73 20.64
N GLN A 718 17.06 -67.83 20.53
CA GLN A 718 18.37 -68.10 19.93
C GLN A 718 19.52 -67.75 20.91
N GLY A 719 20.67 -68.41 20.73
CA GLY A 719 21.89 -68.17 21.50
C GLY A 719 22.01 -68.95 22.82
N SER A 720 23.13 -68.74 23.51
CA SER A 720 23.42 -69.31 24.85
C SER A 720 23.83 -68.17 25.80
N PRO A 721 22.99 -67.78 26.77
CA PRO A 721 21.68 -68.34 27.11
C PRO A 721 20.58 -68.01 26.09
N PRO A 722 19.51 -68.83 25.98
CA PRO A 722 18.43 -68.64 25.00
C PRO A 722 17.70 -67.31 25.25
N ARG A 723 17.58 -66.47 24.23
CA ARG A 723 16.79 -65.22 24.28
C ARG A 723 15.94 -65.09 23.02
N LYS A 724 14.67 -64.68 23.18
CA LYS A 724 13.85 -64.26 22.03
C LYS A 724 14.48 -62.99 21.45
N CYS A 725 14.68 -62.98 20.14
CA CYS A 725 15.34 -61.89 19.42
C CYS A 725 14.32 -61.11 18.57
N GLY A 726 14.59 -59.81 18.37
CA GLY A 726 13.73 -58.92 17.59
C GLY A 726 13.65 -59.22 16.08
N GLY A 727 14.30 -60.29 15.63
CA GLY A 727 14.38 -60.67 14.23
C GLY A 727 15.33 -61.85 14.00
N MET A 728 15.11 -62.57 12.90
CA MET A 728 15.85 -63.78 12.53
C MET A 728 16.21 -63.75 11.04
N LYS A 729 17.49 -63.95 10.72
CA LYS A 729 17.97 -64.19 9.35
C LYS A 729 18.40 -65.65 9.23
N CYS A 730 17.76 -66.40 8.33
CA CYS A 730 18.04 -67.81 8.10
C CYS A 730 18.52 -68.02 6.65
N ASN A 731 19.61 -68.76 6.47
CA ASN A 731 19.97 -69.31 5.16
C ASN A 731 19.11 -70.54 4.91
N PHE A 732 18.07 -70.40 4.08
CA PHE A 732 17.06 -71.43 3.96
C PHE A 732 17.54 -72.68 3.20
N ILE A 733 18.62 -72.55 2.40
CA ILE A 733 19.23 -73.65 1.66
C ILE A 733 20.07 -74.51 2.60
N GLU A 734 21.01 -73.87 3.33
CA GLU A 734 21.91 -74.57 4.27
C GLU A 734 21.15 -75.24 5.43
N LYS A 735 20.00 -74.68 5.81
CA LYS A 735 19.17 -75.18 6.91
C LYS A 735 18.04 -76.12 6.48
N GLU A 736 18.02 -76.56 5.21
CA GLU A 736 16.96 -77.39 4.63
C GLU A 736 15.55 -76.88 5.04
N PHE A 737 15.33 -75.56 4.96
CA PHE A 737 14.21 -74.89 5.62
C PHE A 737 12.84 -75.44 5.21
N LYS A 738 12.65 -75.74 3.92
CA LYS A 738 11.42 -76.34 3.39
C LYS A 738 11.12 -77.73 3.94
N LYS A 739 12.16 -78.52 4.21
CA LYS A 739 12.01 -79.88 4.75
C LYS A 739 11.69 -79.85 6.24
N ASN A 740 12.30 -78.90 6.96
CA ASN A 740 12.13 -78.76 8.41
C ASN A 740 10.84 -78.02 8.78
N PHE A 741 10.41 -77.05 7.97
CA PHE A 741 9.23 -76.21 8.22
C PHE A 741 8.37 -76.01 6.95
N PRO A 742 7.84 -77.09 6.34
CA PRO A 742 7.07 -76.98 5.09
C PRO A 742 5.85 -76.08 5.22
N GLU A 743 5.12 -76.12 6.33
CA GLU A 743 3.93 -75.27 6.55
C GLU A 743 4.30 -73.78 6.66
N GLN A 744 5.45 -73.47 7.26
CA GLN A 744 5.93 -72.09 7.37
C GLN A 744 6.32 -71.50 6.01
N CYS A 745 6.71 -72.35 5.05
CA CYS A 745 7.11 -71.97 3.70
C CYS A 745 5.92 -71.77 2.77
N LEU A 746 4.80 -72.47 3.00
CA LEU A 746 3.67 -72.55 2.08
C LEU A 746 3.13 -71.19 1.60
N PRO A 747 2.94 -70.16 2.45
CA PRO A 747 2.46 -68.87 1.96
C PRO A 747 3.41 -68.19 0.96
N TYR A 748 4.71 -68.44 1.10
CA TYR A 748 5.77 -67.80 0.31
C TYR A 748 5.97 -68.44 -1.06
N GLU A 749 5.26 -69.52 -1.39
CA GLU A 749 5.29 -70.15 -2.73
C GLU A 749 4.54 -69.29 -3.77
N VAL A 750 4.95 -68.04 -3.91
CA VAL A 750 4.43 -67.04 -4.85
C VAL A 750 5.60 -66.45 -5.65
N MET A 751 5.34 -66.01 -6.88
CA MET A 751 6.34 -65.42 -7.79
C MET A 751 7.59 -66.30 -8.02
N GLY A 752 7.43 -67.63 -7.97
CA GLY A 752 8.50 -68.60 -8.24
C GLY A 752 9.45 -68.87 -7.06
N CYS A 753 9.15 -68.39 -5.86
CA CYS A 753 9.89 -68.78 -4.67
C CYS A 753 9.53 -70.21 -4.25
N ASN A 754 10.52 -71.10 -4.09
CA ASN A 754 10.31 -72.52 -3.78
C ASN A 754 11.18 -73.04 -2.63
N PHE A 755 12.05 -72.18 -2.05
CA PHE A 755 13.07 -72.49 -1.03
C PHE A 755 14.07 -73.61 -1.35
N THR A 756 14.06 -74.18 -2.55
CA THR A 756 15.03 -75.20 -2.98
C THR A 756 16.26 -74.60 -3.64
N GLU A 757 16.14 -73.38 -4.17
CA GLU A 757 17.22 -72.64 -4.81
C GLU A 757 17.24 -71.17 -4.37
N GLU A 758 18.28 -70.42 -4.74
CA GLU A 758 18.36 -69.00 -4.44
C GLU A 758 17.25 -68.21 -5.16
N PHE A 759 16.46 -67.45 -4.41
CA PHE A 759 15.41 -66.62 -4.98
C PHE A 759 16.01 -65.38 -5.67
N LYS A 760 15.84 -65.30 -6.99
CA LYS A 760 16.35 -64.20 -7.83
C LYS A 760 15.37 -63.02 -7.86
N GLY A 761 15.25 -62.35 -6.71
CA GLY A 761 14.37 -61.21 -6.49
C GLY A 761 14.25 -60.93 -4.99
N THR A 762 13.37 -60.00 -4.62
CA THR A 762 13.01 -59.72 -3.24
C THR A 762 11.51 -59.75 -3.09
N LEU A 763 11.03 -60.56 -2.14
CA LEU A 763 9.63 -60.73 -1.84
C LEU A 763 9.40 -60.38 -0.37
N PHE A 764 8.60 -59.35 -0.10
CA PHE A 764 8.13 -59.02 1.25
C PHE A 764 6.75 -59.62 1.49
N ARG A 765 6.54 -60.18 2.68
CA ARG A 765 5.24 -60.63 3.16
C ARG A 765 4.80 -59.77 4.33
N LEU A 766 3.60 -59.23 4.24
CA LEU A 766 2.95 -58.46 5.30
C LEU A 766 1.64 -59.16 5.70
N PRO A 767 1.69 -60.16 6.61
CA PRO A 767 0.48 -60.87 7.05
C PRO A 767 -0.41 -59.94 7.89
N ILE A 768 -1.68 -59.85 7.53
CA ILE A 768 -2.58 -58.80 8.03
C ILE A 768 -3.05 -59.09 9.46
N ARG A 769 -3.06 -58.05 10.30
CA ARG A 769 -3.56 -58.12 11.68
C ARG A 769 -5.07 -58.31 11.71
N THR A 770 -5.50 -59.49 12.13
CA THR A 770 -6.92 -59.81 12.40
C THR A 770 -7.38 -59.20 13.73
N SER A 771 -8.69 -59.17 13.98
CA SER A 771 -9.24 -58.66 15.26
C SER A 771 -8.65 -59.36 16.48
N LYS A 772 -8.46 -60.69 16.41
CA LYS A 772 -7.81 -61.47 17.47
C LYS A 772 -6.35 -61.01 17.71
N LEU A 773 -5.60 -60.81 16.63
CA LEU A 773 -4.20 -60.37 16.72
C LEU A 773 -4.07 -58.92 17.19
N ALA A 774 -5.03 -58.06 16.85
CA ALA A 774 -5.08 -56.67 17.28
C ALA A 774 -5.19 -56.51 18.80
N GLU A 775 -5.99 -57.35 19.47
CA GLU A 775 -6.12 -57.34 20.93
C GLU A 775 -4.82 -57.76 21.65
N GLN A 776 -3.97 -58.54 20.98
CA GLN A 776 -2.76 -59.12 21.56
C GLN A 776 -1.47 -58.43 21.10
N SER A 777 -1.59 -57.40 20.25
CA SER A 777 -0.47 -56.67 19.66
C SER A 777 -0.03 -55.53 20.55
N GLU A 778 1.26 -55.49 20.87
CA GLU A 778 1.90 -54.34 21.53
C GLU A 778 2.22 -53.21 20.55
N ILE A 779 2.06 -53.46 19.25
CA ILE A 779 2.41 -52.55 18.16
C ILE A 779 1.18 -51.73 17.71
N SER A 780 0.03 -52.38 17.50
CA SER A 780 -1.20 -51.69 17.11
C SER A 780 -2.47 -52.48 17.43
N ASN A 781 -3.44 -51.82 18.05
CA ASN A 781 -4.75 -52.38 18.40
C ASN A 781 -5.81 -52.31 17.29
N GLN A 782 -5.41 -51.98 16.06
CA GLN A 782 -6.35 -51.80 14.95
C GLN A 782 -6.36 -53.04 14.05
N PRO A 783 -7.53 -53.71 13.87
CA PRO A 783 -7.68 -54.76 12.87
C PRO A 783 -7.70 -54.18 11.46
N VAL A 784 -7.25 -54.98 10.50
CA VAL A 784 -7.14 -54.57 9.10
C VAL A 784 -7.95 -55.54 8.23
N ASP A 785 -8.84 -54.98 7.40
CA ASP A 785 -9.65 -55.74 6.45
C ASP A 785 -8.99 -55.78 5.07
N ILE A 786 -8.57 -56.97 4.64
CA ILE A 786 -7.93 -57.20 3.34
C ILE A 786 -8.86 -56.88 2.16
N LYS A 787 -10.18 -57.07 2.30
CA LYS A 787 -11.15 -56.79 1.23
C LYS A 787 -11.26 -55.29 0.97
N LYS A 788 -11.24 -54.49 2.04
CA LYS A 788 -11.20 -53.02 1.95
C LYS A 788 -9.91 -52.54 1.27
N ILE A 789 -8.77 -53.15 1.58
CA ILE A 789 -7.48 -52.84 0.93
C ILE A 789 -7.51 -53.20 -0.56
N PHE A 790 -8.07 -54.35 -0.91
CA PHE A 790 -8.24 -54.76 -2.30
C PHE A 790 -9.07 -53.75 -3.09
N GLN A 791 -10.23 -53.34 -2.57
CA GLN A 791 -11.07 -52.33 -3.22
C GLN A 791 -10.30 -51.04 -3.48
N LEU A 792 -9.60 -50.52 -2.46
CA LEU A 792 -8.77 -49.31 -2.58
C LEU A 792 -7.67 -49.43 -3.64
N LEU A 793 -6.95 -50.55 -3.69
CA LEU A 793 -5.87 -50.77 -4.66
C LEU A 793 -6.38 -51.08 -6.08
N SER A 794 -7.60 -51.57 -6.20
CA SER A 794 -8.25 -51.83 -7.49
C SER A 794 -8.72 -50.55 -8.20
N GLU A 795 -9.07 -49.52 -7.42
CA GLU A 795 -9.53 -48.21 -7.92
C GLU A 795 -8.37 -47.27 -8.30
N VAL A 796 -7.15 -47.57 -7.84
CA VAL A 796 -5.93 -46.83 -8.17
C VAL A 796 -5.52 -47.09 -9.62
N GLN A 797 -5.65 -46.08 -10.47
CA GLN A 797 -5.30 -46.14 -11.90
C GLN A 797 -4.17 -45.20 -12.31
N SER A 798 -3.64 -44.39 -11.37
CA SER A 798 -2.61 -43.39 -11.68
C SER A 798 -1.23 -44.02 -11.81
N ASN A 799 -0.66 -43.96 -13.01
CA ASN A 799 0.69 -44.46 -13.33
C ASN A 799 1.72 -43.35 -13.50
N LYS A 800 1.38 -42.13 -13.08
CA LYS A 800 2.22 -40.93 -13.26
C LYS A 800 3.51 -41.02 -12.44
N GLU A 801 3.56 -41.81 -11.37
CA GLU A 801 4.81 -41.96 -10.62
C GLU A 801 5.87 -42.74 -11.40
N MET A 802 5.48 -43.67 -12.30
CA MET A 802 6.42 -44.39 -13.17
C MET A 802 7.20 -43.44 -14.10
N LEU A 803 6.67 -42.24 -14.35
CA LEU A 803 7.34 -41.22 -15.15
C LEU A 803 8.71 -40.84 -14.56
N PHE A 804 8.82 -40.79 -13.24
CA PHE A 804 10.00 -40.25 -12.56
C PHE A 804 10.85 -41.31 -11.86
N LEU A 805 10.41 -42.56 -11.84
CA LEU A 805 11.24 -43.71 -11.45
C LEU A 805 12.32 -43.94 -12.53
N ARG A 806 13.52 -44.38 -12.14
CA ARG A 806 14.69 -44.49 -13.03
C ARG A 806 14.84 -45.87 -13.65
N HIS A 807 14.55 -46.90 -12.87
CA HIS A 807 14.82 -48.31 -13.17
C HIS A 807 13.54 -49.12 -13.37
N ILE A 808 12.46 -48.83 -12.66
CA ILE A 808 11.20 -49.59 -12.74
C ILE A 808 10.56 -49.40 -14.13
N GLU A 809 10.41 -50.49 -14.88
CA GLU A 809 9.80 -50.55 -16.21
C GLU A 809 8.37 -51.11 -16.17
N SER A 810 8.01 -51.87 -15.15
CA SER A 810 6.63 -52.35 -14.96
C SER A 810 6.18 -52.38 -13.50
N CYS A 811 4.90 -52.08 -13.30
CA CYS A 811 4.19 -52.14 -12.02
C CYS A 811 2.93 -52.98 -12.21
N SER A 812 2.61 -53.89 -11.29
CA SER A 812 1.45 -54.78 -11.42
C SER A 812 0.75 -55.02 -10.08
N LEU A 813 -0.56 -55.23 -10.14
CA LEU A 813 -1.37 -55.69 -9.01
C LEU A 813 -1.92 -57.08 -9.33
N TYR A 814 -1.72 -58.01 -8.42
CA TYR A 814 -2.27 -59.36 -8.47
C TYR A 814 -3.17 -59.63 -7.27
N ARG A 815 -4.03 -60.63 -7.42
CA ARG A 815 -4.90 -61.17 -6.38
C ARG A 815 -4.78 -62.69 -6.33
N ILE A 816 -4.80 -63.25 -5.14
CA ILE A 816 -4.99 -64.67 -4.87
C ILE A 816 -6.27 -64.77 -4.05
N GLU A 817 -7.29 -65.41 -4.61
CA GLU A 817 -8.59 -65.54 -3.92
C GLU A 817 -8.55 -66.66 -2.88
N GLU A 818 -9.43 -66.58 -1.88
CA GLU A 818 -9.45 -67.50 -0.72
C GLU A 818 -9.54 -68.99 -1.12
N GLN A 819 -10.16 -69.31 -2.26
CA GLN A 819 -10.38 -70.68 -2.75
C GLN A 819 -9.58 -71.04 -4.02
N GLN A 820 -8.71 -70.14 -4.50
CA GLN A 820 -7.91 -70.35 -5.71
C GLN A 820 -6.42 -70.19 -5.40
N GLU A 821 -5.61 -71.17 -5.80
CA GLU A 821 -4.14 -71.09 -5.63
C GLU A 821 -3.45 -70.30 -6.76
N SER A 822 -4.19 -69.93 -7.81
CA SER A 822 -3.63 -69.25 -8.97
C SER A 822 -3.56 -67.73 -8.78
N LEU A 823 -2.40 -67.16 -9.15
CA LEU A 823 -2.17 -65.71 -9.16
C LEU A 823 -2.95 -65.03 -10.31
N GLN A 824 -3.90 -64.17 -9.97
CA GLN A 824 -4.72 -63.43 -10.94
C GLN A 824 -4.23 -61.99 -11.10
N MET A 825 -3.87 -61.56 -12.32
CA MET A 825 -3.33 -60.20 -12.57
C MET A 825 -4.46 -59.17 -12.74
N ILE A 826 -4.74 -58.33 -11.74
CA ILE A 826 -5.81 -57.31 -11.79
C ILE A 826 -5.52 -56.21 -12.82
N TRP A 827 -4.32 -55.66 -12.76
CA TRP A 827 -3.82 -54.70 -13.73
C TRP A 827 -2.29 -54.72 -13.80
N GLN A 828 -1.76 -54.35 -14.97
CA GLN A 828 -0.34 -54.14 -15.18
C GLN A 828 -0.12 -52.85 -15.97
N ALA A 829 0.78 -52.01 -15.46
CA ALA A 829 1.32 -50.85 -16.14
C ALA A 829 2.75 -51.16 -16.58
N GLN A 830 3.01 -51.06 -17.88
CA GLN A 830 4.31 -51.36 -18.47
C GLN A 830 4.76 -50.25 -19.39
N ILE A 831 6.03 -49.87 -19.30
CA ILE A 831 6.64 -48.93 -20.23
C ILE A 831 6.92 -49.65 -21.54
N ASN A 832 6.21 -49.24 -22.59
CA ASN A 832 6.42 -49.72 -23.94
C ASN A 832 7.34 -48.78 -24.72
N HIS A 833 8.44 -49.34 -25.18
CA HIS A 833 9.37 -48.67 -26.07
C HIS A 833 8.98 -48.97 -27.52
N MET A 834 8.10 -48.15 -28.07
CA MET A 834 7.60 -48.33 -29.44
C MET A 834 8.68 -48.01 -30.49
N LEU A 835 8.90 -48.99 -31.39
CA LEU A 835 9.28 -48.91 -32.81
C LEU A 835 10.75 -48.70 -33.24
N ASP A 836 11.73 -48.53 -32.34
CA ASP A 836 13.13 -48.42 -32.76
C ASP A 836 14.11 -48.84 -31.64
N THR A 837 14.83 -49.96 -31.83
CA THR A 837 15.71 -50.56 -30.80
C THR A 837 16.82 -49.62 -30.35
N VAL A 838 17.35 -48.80 -31.27
CA VAL A 838 18.44 -47.83 -30.98
C VAL A 838 17.96 -46.67 -30.10
N ASN A 839 16.75 -46.15 -30.33
CA ASN A 839 16.18 -45.07 -29.50
C ASN A 839 15.72 -45.56 -28.12
N THR A 840 15.37 -46.85 -28.02
CA THR A 840 14.94 -47.51 -26.78
C THR A 840 16.06 -47.56 -25.74
N GLU A 841 17.25 -48.03 -26.13
CA GLU A 841 18.40 -48.09 -25.23
C GLU A 841 18.88 -46.69 -24.82
N ARG A 842 18.86 -45.73 -25.76
CA ARG A 842 19.17 -44.33 -25.47
C ARG A 842 18.22 -43.75 -24.42
N ASN A 843 16.91 -43.93 -24.56
CA ASN A 843 15.93 -43.40 -23.61
C ASN A 843 16.01 -44.10 -22.25
N ARG A 844 16.23 -45.42 -22.22
CA ARG A 844 16.52 -46.16 -20.98
C ARG A 844 17.78 -45.63 -20.28
N ASN A 845 18.84 -45.37 -21.03
CA ASN A 845 20.08 -44.82 -20.48
C ASN A 845 19.92 -43.41 -19.94
N ILE A 846 19.18 -42.53 -20.64
CA ILE A 846 18.85 -41.18 -20.16
C ILE A 846 18.06 -41.24 -18.84
N ARG A 847 17.06 -42.14 -18.77
CA ARG A 847 16.23 -42.33 -17.58
C ARG A 847 17.03 -42.88 -16.39
N LYS A 848 17.94 -43.84 -16.63
CA LYS A 848 18.79 -44.45 -15.59
C LYS A 848 19.93 -43.54 -15.13
N ASN A 849 20.49 -42.73 -16.02
CA ASN A 849 21.64 -41.87 -15.77
C ASN A 849 21.26 -40.39 -15.96
N VAL A 850 20.56 -39.82 -14.98
CA VAL A 850 20.31 -38.37 -14.95
C VAL A 850 21.61 -37.66 -14.60
N ASN A 851 22.40 -37.31 -15.61
CA ASN A 851 23.59 -36.48 -15.41
C ASN A 851 23.14 -35.06 -15.00
N ILE A 852 23.66 -34.57 -13.88
CA ILE A 852 23.56 -33.16 -13.49
C ILE A 852 24.39 -32.36 -14.50
N THR A 853 23.78 -32.07 -15.63
CA THR A 853 24.35 -31.23 -16.69
C THR A 853 23.38 -30.08 -16.93
N ASP A 854 23.91 -28.89 -17.27
CA ASP A 854 23.11 -27.68 -17.51
C ASP A 854 22.14 -27.80 -18.71
N ASN A 855 22.20 -28.90 -19.46
CA ASN A 855 21.41 -29.14 -20.65
C ASN A 855 20.17 -30.00 -20.37
N ALA A 856 18.99 -29.48 -20.74
CA ALA A 856 17.74 -30.22 -20.71
C ALA A 856 17.75 -31.42 -21.68
N GLN A 857 17.47 -32.61 -21.15
CA GLN A 857 17.36 -33.86 -21.90
C GLN A 857 15.88 -34.20 -22.09
N ILE A 858 15.45 -34.36 -23.34
CA ILE A 858 14.06 -34.67 -23.69
C ILE A 858 13.99 -36.08 -24.29
N TYR A 859 13.09 -36.92 -23.77
CA TYR A 859 12.85 -38.27 -24.28
C TYR A 859 11.38 -38.66 -24.18
N GLN A 860 10.99 -39.72 -24.89
CA GLN A 860 9.61 -40.21 -24.97
C GLN A 860 9.53 -41.69 -24.60
N PHE A 861 8.41 -42.11 -24.02
CA PHE A 861 8.03 -43.51 -23.91
C PHE A 861 6.51 -43.67 -23.81
N GLY A 862 6.01 -44.85 -24.17
CA GLY A 862 4.63 -45.23 -23.95
C GLY A 862 4.47 -45.90 -22.60
N ILE A 863 3.36 -45.67 -21.90
CA ILE A 863 2.89 -46.53 -20.82
C ILE A 863 1.65 -47.25 -21.33
N GLU A 864 1.70 -48.58 -21.31
CA GLU A 864 0.56 -49.44 -21.59
C GLU A 864 -0.01 -49.97 -20.29
N ILE A 865 -1.33 -49.97 -20.20
CA ILE A 865 -2.09 -50.45 -19.05
C ILE A 865 -3.02 -51.55 -19.54
N ASP A 866 -2.75 -52.77 -19.08
CA ASP A 866 -3.54 -53.96 -19.34
C ASP A 866 -4.38 -54.31 -18.09
N LYS A 867 -5.68 -54.57 -18.28
CA LYS A 867 -6.66 -54.88 -17.21
C LYS A 867 -7.46 -56.13 -17.56
N ILE A 868 -7.88 -56.91 -16.56
CA ILE A 868 -8.64 -58.17 -16.78
C ILE A 868 -9.97 -57.95 -17.53
N HIS A 869 -10.61 -56.78 -17.41
CA HIS A 869 -11.97 -56.56 -17.90
C HIS A 869 -12.17 -55.27 -18.73
N ASN A 870 -11.09 -54.61 -19.17
CA ASN A 870 -11.19 -53.32 -19.88
C ASN A 870 -10.25 -53.23 -21.09
N ARG A 871 -10.56 -52.30 -22.01
CA ARG A 871 -9.68 -51.98 -23.14
C ARG A 871 -8.29 -51.56 -22.65
N ARG A 872 -7.27 -52.11 -23.28
CA ARG A 872 -5.87 -51.67 -23.17
C ARG A 872 -5.78 -50.16 -23.36
N VAL A 873 -5.23 -49.46 -22.37
CA VAL A 873 -4.99 -48.01 -22.44
C VAL A 873 -3.52 -47.78 -22.74
N SER A 874 -3.22 -47.02 -23.79
CA SER A 874 -1.85 -46.65 -24.14
C SER A 874 -1.72 -45.14 -24.09
N GLU A 875 -0.76 -44.65 -23.30
CA GLU A 875 -0.44 -43.24 -23.17
C GLU A 875 0.99 -42.98 -23.63
N ILE A 876 1.21 -41.93 -24.41
CA ILE A 876 2.56 -41.52 -24.82
C ILE A 876 2.95 -40.30 -23.99
N TRP A 877 4.05 -40.41 -23.26
CA TRP A 877 4.55 -39.36 -22.40
C TRP A 877 5.86 -38.77 -22.95
N LEU A 878 5.96 -37.45 -22.86
CA LEU A 878 7.16 -36.68 -23.16
C LEU A 878 7.76 -36.18 -21.84
N LEU A 879 9.01 -36.55 -21.55
CA LEU A 879 9.69 -36.15 -20.33
C LEU A 879 10.91 -35.29 -20.63
N CYS A 880 11.12 -34.30 -19.76
CA CYS A 880 12.28 -33.42 -19.77
C CYS A 880 12.98 -33.50 -18.42
N THR A 881 14.25 -33.88 -18.40
CA THR A 881 15.08 -34.00 -17.19
C THR A 881 16.35 -33.15 -17.32
N GLY A 882 16.69 -32.36 -16.29
CA GLY A 882 17.86 -31.47 -16.28
C GLY A 882 17.62 -30.07 -16.86
N GLY A 883 18.44 -29.09 -16.45
CA GLY A 883 18.50 -27.71 -16.98
C GLY A 883 17.72 -26.63 -16.22
N LEU A 884 18.39 -25.53 -15.83
CA LEU A 884 17.82 -24.34 -15.17
C LEU A 884 16.99 -23.43 -16.11
N ARG A 885 17.01 -23.68 -17.43
CA ARG A 885 16.28 -22.90 -18.46
C ARG A 885 15.81 -23.80 -19.60
N ILE A 886 14.53 -24.15 -19.60
CA ILE A 886 13.89 -24.83 -20.73
C ILE A 886 13.46 -23.76 -21.74
N ASN A 887 14.04 -23.76 -22.94
CA ASN A 887 13.55 -22.94 -24.05
C ASN A 887 12.33 -23.63 -24.68
N SER A 888 11.17 -22.98 -24.66
CA SER A 888 9.91 -23.46 -25.26
C SER A 888 10.07 -23.87 -26.73
N ASP A 889 10.96 -23.24 -27.47
CA ASP A 889 11.22 -23.55 -28.89
C ASP A 889 11.83 -24.94 -29.08
N LYS A 890 12.62 -25.44 -28.11
CA LYS A 890 13.18 -26.80 -28.17
C LYS A 890 12.10 -27.86 -28.01
N LEU A 891 11.12 -27.63 -27.13
CA LEU A 891 9.96 -28.51 -26.95
C LEU A 891 9.07 -28.52 -28.19
N VAL A 892 8.79 -27.34 -28.76
CA VAL A 892 7.98 -27.20 -29.99
C VAL A 892 8.68 -27.85 -31.19
N LYS A 893 10.00 -27.67 -31.33
CA LYS A 893 10.79 -28.30 -32.39
C LYS A 893 10.80 -29.82 -32.26
N PHE A 894 11.03 -30.35 -31.06
CA PHE A 894 11.01 -31.79 -30.79
C PHE A 894 9.62 -32.41 -31.06
N SER A 895 8.54 -31.74 -30.63
CA SER A 895 7.16 -32.17 -30.89
C SER A 895 6.86 -32.25 -32.39
N LYS A 896 7.32 -31.28 -33.18
CA LYS A 896 7.19 -31.27 -34.64
C LYS A 896 8.00 -32.40 -35.28
N ASP A 897 9.26 -32.57 -34.90
CA ASP A 897 10.17 -33.60 -35.44
C ASP A 897 9.67 -35.02 -35.14
N LYS A 898 9.03 -35.25 -33.98
CA LYS A 898 8.48 -36.54 -33.57
C LYS A 898 6.99 -36.73 -33.90
N ARG A 899 6.37 -35.80 -34.63
CA ARG A 899 4.95 -35.84 -35.06
C ARG A 899 3.95 -36.09 -33.91
N LEU A 900 4.25 -35.59 -32.71
CA LEU A 900 3.36 -35.74 -31.55
C LEU A 900 2.23 -34.70 -31.67
N LYS A 901 0.96 -35.14 -31.72
CA LYS A 901 -0.20 -34.24 -31.67
C LYS A 901 -0.29 -33.63 -30.26
N VAL A 902 0.32 -32.47 -30.05
CA VAL A 902 0.07 -31.65 -28.86
C VAL A 902 -1.23 -30.90 -29.16
N ASN A 903 -2.32 -31.23 -28.44
CA ASN A 903 -3.50 -30.36 -28.45
C ASN A 903 -3.05 -29.00 -27.90
N LYS A 904 -3.24 -27.96 -28.71
CA LYS A 904 -2.80 -26.58 -28.46
C LYS A 904 -3.34 -26.01 -27.16
#